data_AF-C9K7C1-F1
#
_entry.id   AF-C9K7C1-F1
#
_cell.length_a   1.000
_cell.length_b   1.000
_cell.length_c   1.000
_cell.angle_alpha   90.00
_cell.angle_beta   90.00
_cell.angle_gamma   90.00
#
_symmetry.space_group_name_H-M   'P 1'
#
loop_
_entity.id
_entity.type
_entity.pdbx_description
1 polymer ?
#
loop_
_entity_poly.entity_id
_entity_poly.type
_entity_poly.pdbx_seq_one_letter_code
_entity_poly.pdbx_strand_id
1 'polypeptide(L)'
;MYCDKGASSLANGLLPNVSGDITAKDNILDALDSSAEEHFWGRYIDGFEGQIFPQIPVSVHEAHLTGRARYEIILGNSMVTTLYTVSSIIRTGWALLVSQYTESQDVVIVSSLELPSQAMGGTILFPIRFRIRQDGRTEELLQSAKKHADKVLSSQKHDFPHTKDFVDPFSNSILLICTESQPSHSLEELLTELSASKKCALVLRCELLEDKISISAMFDPQVVRPRQTRRILDQLGHILKQISGSDMLVGDLDFLSPEDRQEIGRWNSRSALSDECIHALISKQAQQNPAAMAVNAHDGNFTYGELESYATRLAAHLIHIGVKPGNFVPTLFEKSKWTQVGILAILKAGAAFVMLDPSHPPARNQLICRKANACFALASAPCEPVLSMAVPHVITLSHSFMEELGRLQPPHEQKSPCLDPRAVAYLLFTSGSTGQPKGAILEHRSFAAASRGVVAMTHMSSTTRTLQHSSYSFGAAIVEIIATLVAGGCVVVLSDTERLSNVAASMVAYSVNWAFMTPSFARTVNPADVPCLRVLATGGEGVTSDIVETWASFVSLYTVYGSAEQSSIAAMAGPLATHQRGNSANVGSPFAGCYAWIVQPDRPEKLAPVGCVGELVLEGALVARGYIDEVESTAAAFPKGFSWRCLFPLHQEGSTRFYRTGDLVRYAVDGTLEFVARRNGYIKLRGQRIELGEIESQLKAVARQPYEFCVEVVVPKGETADKAVLVAFVALGSAYTDNEICESAISSPEQFDQGILVDVLGHVEERLAETLPAFMIPRFFFPLQHFPVTSSGKIARKILREQAAQMSVLQLAELSLGSVEKKELQSDMERYLRSVWVQLLGVPEDFIGANDSFFRVGGDSLKAIKLFQRLRRDGYNLNVTSIVAAPTLSQMARNCSLLD
;
A
#
# COMPACT_ATOMS: atom_id res chain seq x y z
N MET A 1 66.26 -73.87 4.03
CA MET A 1 67.30 -74.23 3.05
C MET A 1 67.12 -73.34 1.84
N TYR A 2 68.23 -72.78 1.37
CA TYR A 2 68.43 -71.82 0.27
C TYR A 2 67.61 -72.11 -1.02
N CYS A 3 67.03 -71.07 -1.62
CA CYS A 3 67.43 -70.41 -2.89
C CYS A 3 67.33 -71.25 -4.16
N ASP A 4 66.57 -70.75 -5.14
CA ASP A 4 67.05 -70.36 -6.49
C ASP A 4 65.83 -69.90 -7.31
N LYS A 5 65.72 -68.65 -7.78
CA LYS A 5 66.42 -68.01 -8.93
C LYS A 5 66.51 -68.91 -10.17
N GLY A 6 65.61 -68.65 -11.11
CA GLY A 6 65.69 -69.18 -12.48
C GLY A 6 64.76 -68.40 -13.39
N ALA A 7 65.29 -67.32 -13.98
CA ALA A 7 64.67 -66.58 -15.05
C ALA A 7 64.70 -67.37 -16.38
N SER A 8 63.83 -66.95 -17.30
CA SER A 8 63.79 -67.23 -18.74
C SER A 8 63.09 -68.52 -19.21
N SER A 9 61.90 -68.34 -19.78
CA SER A 9 61.55 -68.98 -21.04
C SER A 9 60.57 -68.10 -21.82
N LEU A 10 61.05 -67.66 -22.98
CA LEU A 10 60.33 -67.01 -24.05
C LEU A 10 59.18 -67.88 -24.60
N ALA A 11 58.16 -67.17 -25.11
CA ALA A 11 57.40 -67.48 -26.32
C ALA A 11 56.61 -68.80 -26.37
N ASN A 12 55.27 -68.69 -26.32
CA ASN A 12 54.41 -68.81 -27.50
C ASN A 12 52.93 -69.01 -27.10
N GLY A 13 52.07 -68.23 -27.75
CA GLY A 13 50.87 -68.83 -28.35
C GLY A 13 49.53 -68.55 -27.68
N LEU A 14 48.76 -67.72 -28.38
CA LEU A 14 47.36 -67.94 -28.77
C LEU A 14 46.22 -67.38 -27.89
N LEU A 15 45.63 -66.30 -28.45
CA LEU A 15 44.18 -66.02 -28.58
C LEU A 15 43.43 -65.38 -27.39
N PRO A 16 42.36 -64.57 -27.63
CA PRO A 16 42.07 -63.73 -28.78
C PRO A 16 41.72 -62.26 -28.42
N ASN A 17 41.85 -61.38 -29.41
CA ASN A 17 41.37 -59.99 -29.39
C ASN A 17 39.87 -59.92 -29.12
N VAL A 18 39.49 -59.37 -27.97
CA VAL A 18 38.20 -58.68 -27.79
C VAL A 18 38.52 -57.29 -27.27
N SER A 19 38.74 -56.38 -28.21
CA SER A 19 38.65 -54.95 -28.00
C SER A 19 37.16 -54.60 -27.81
N GLY A 20 36.74 -54.42 -26.56
CA GLY A 20 35.39 -53.97 -26.21
C GLY A 20 35.46 -53.10 -24.97
N ASP A 21 34.97 -51.87 -25.11
CA ASP A 21 34.94 -50.75 -24.17
C ASP A 21 34.94 -51.09 -22.66
N ILE A 22 35.95 -50.56 -21.95
CA ILE A 22 35.98 -50.46 -20.48
C ILE A 22 35.28 -49.18 -19.98
N THR A 23 34.78 -48.31 -20.85
CA THR A 23 34.07 -47.06 -20.46
C THR A 23 32.65 -47.27 -19.91
N ALA A 24 32.10 -48.50 -19.92
CA ALA A 24 30.74 -48.73 -19.43
C ALA A 24 30.62 -48.92 -17.89
N LYS A 25 31.71 -49.28 -17.19
CA LYS A 25 31.65 -49.55 -15.75
C LYS A 25 31.78 -48.30 -14.87
N ASP A 26 32.55 -47.32 -15.32
CA ASP A 26 32.69 -46.04 -14.60
C ASP A 26 31.41 -45.19 -14.78
N ASN A 27 30.78 -45.22 -15.96
CA ASN A 27 29.55 -44.47 -16.23
C ASN A 27 28.31 -44.92 -15.42
N ILE A 28 28.24 -46.18 -14.97
CA ILE A 28 27.07 -46.69 -14.23
C ILE A 28 27.14 -46.29 -12.75
N LEU A 29 28.35 -46.22 -12.16
CA LEU A 29 28.52 -45.73 -10.80
C LEU A 29 28.30 -44.21 -10.76
N ASP A 30 28.84 -43.46 -11.73
CA ASP A 30 28.63 -42.01 -11.83
C ASP A 30 27.15 -41.64 -12.07
N ALA A 31 26.42 -42.42 -12.89
CA ALA A 31 24.99 -42.17 -13.16
C ALA A 31 24.06 -42.57 -12.00
N LEU A 32 24.44 -43.56 -11.19
CA LEU A 32 23.68 -43.94 -9.99
C LEU A 32 23.89 -42.93 -8.85
N ASP A 33 25.11 -42.39 -8.70
CA ASP A 33 25.44 -41.41 -7.66
C ASP A 33 24.89 -40.00 -7.98
N SER A 34 24.93 -39.55 -9.24
CA SER A 34 24.34 -38.26 -9.63
C SER A 34 22.84 -38.20 -9.34
N SER A 35 22.12 -39.32 -9.55
CA SER A 35 20.69 -39.42 -9.25
C SER A 35 20.37 -39.29 -7.75
N ALA A 36 21.27 -39.75 -6.87
CA ALA A 36 21.09 -39.65 -5.42
C ALA A 36 21.35 -38.24 -4.92
N GLU A 37 22.33 -37.52 -5.50
CA GLU A 37 22.60 -36.11 -5.26
C GLU A 37 21.43 -35.23 -5.70
N GLU A 38 21.02 -35.33 -6.96
CA GLU A 38 19.90 -34.56 -7.51
C GLU A 38 18.61 -34.81 -6.71
N HIS A 39 18.37 -36.07 -6.31
CA HIS A 39 17.22 -36.41 -5.48
C HIS A 39 17.32 -35.86 -4.05
N PHE A 40 18.53 -35.81 -3.48
CA PHE A 40 18.73 -35.20 -2.17
C PHE A 40 18.45 -33.70 -2.20
N TRP A 41 19.11 -32.95 -3.09
CA TRP A 41 18.95 -31.50 -3.18
C TRP A 41 17.58 -31.11 -3.71
N GLY A 42 17.06 -31.85 -4.71
CA GLY A 42 15.70 -31.70 -5.22
C GLY A 42 14.68 -31.78 -4.10
N ARG A 43 14.69 -32.86 -3.30
CA ARG A 43 13.80 -32.98 -2.12
C ARG A 43 14.09 -31.97 -1.02
N TYR A 44 15.32 -31.48 -0.90
CA TYR A 44 15.71 -30.55 0.15
C TYR A 44 15.14 -29.14 -0.07
N ILE A 45 15.18 -28.69 -1.33
CA ILE A 45 14.72 -27.36 -1.74
C ILE A 45 13.24 -27.38 -2.14
N ASP A 46 12.68 -28.56 -2.42
CA ASP A 46 11.27 -28.73 -2.76
C ASP A 46 10.32 -28.01 -1.78
N GLY A 47 9.31 -27.37 -2.35
CA GLY A 47 8.34 -26.54 -1.62
C GLY A 47 8.92 -25.30 -0.94
N PHE A 48 10.09 -24.79 -1.33
CA PHE A 48 10.56 -23.48 -0.88
C PHE A 48 9.73 -22.36 -1.52
N GLU A 49 9.05 -21.57 -0.68
CA GLU A 49 8.21 -20.43 -1.11
C GLU A 49 8.76 -19.08 -0.63
N GLY A 50 9.96 -19.06 -0.03
CA GLY A 50 10.58 -17.87 0.53
C GLY A 50 11.14 -16.92 -0.54
N GLN A 51 11.45 -15.68 -0.13
CA GLN A 51 12.17 -14.73 -0.98
C GLN A 51 13.69 -14.85 -0.79
N ILE A 52 14.43 -14.51 -1.85
CA ILE A 52 15.88 -14.56 -1.90
C ILE A 52 16.44 -13.16 -1.61
N PHE A 53 17.49 -13.08 -0.80
CA PHE A 53 18.10 -11.80 -0.42
C PHE A 53 19.50 -11.63 -1.00
N PRO A 54 19.89 -10.43 -1.47
CA PRO A 54 19.02 -9.28 -1.74
C PRO A 54 18.17 -9.50 -3.00
N GLN A 55 17.06 -8.76 -3.12
CA GLN A 55 16.31 -8.67 -4.36
C GLN A 55 17.10 -7.81 -5.36
N ILE A 56 17.39 -8.36 -6.55
CA ILE A 56 18.07 -7.63 -7.62
C ILE A 56 17.00 -6.85 -8.40
N PRO A 57 17.08 -5.50 -8.47
CA PRO A 57 16.12 -4.72 -9.24
C PRO A 57 16.15 -5.12 -10.73
N VAL A 58 14.99 -5.11 -11.39
CA VAL A 58 14.87 -5.43 -12.83
C VAL A 58 15.74 -4.51 -13.71
N SER A 59 16.05 -3.29 -13.23
CA SER A 59 16.95 -2.35 -13.91
C SER A 59 18.42 -2.76 -13.90
N VAL A 60 18.80 -3.71 -13.04
CA VAL A 60 20.16 -4.24 -12.93
C VAL A 60 20.22 -5.53 -13.74
N HIS A 61 20.75 -5.45 -14.96
CA HIS A 61 20.88 -6.62 -15.84
C HIS A 61 21.97 -7.58 -15.37
N GLU A 62 23.06 -7.04 -14.80
CA GLU A 62 24.21 -7.80 -14.29
C GLU A 62 24.69 -7.13 -13.00
N ALA A 63 24.90 -7.92 -11.95
CA ALA A 63 25.43 -7.44 -10.69
C ALA A 63 26.97 -7.32 -10.75
N HIS A 64 27.52 -6.23 -10.21
CA HIS A 64 28.95 -5.97 -10.16
C HIS A 64 29.42 -5.66 -8.74
N LEU A 65 30.18 -6.58 -8.13
CA LEU A 65 30.73 -6.47 -6.79
C LEU A 65 31.86 -5.42 -6.69
N THR A 66 31.54 -4.14 -6.80
CA THR A 66 32.49 -3.01 -6.75
C THR A 66 32.57 -2.35 -5.37
N GLY A 67 31.51 -2.45 -4.57
CA GLY A 67 31.46 -1.95 -3.19
C GLY A 67 32.25 -2.83 -2.23
N ARG A 68 32.86 -2.21 -1.22
CA ARG A 68 33.57 -2.88 -0.13
C ARG A 68 33.18 -2.25 1.21
N ALA A 69 32.95 -3.08 2.22
CA ALA A 69 32.77 -2.65 3.61
C ALA A 69 33.40 -3.70 4.54
N ARG A 70 33.88 -3.27 5.70
CA ARG A 70 34.47 -4.16 6.70
C ARG A 70 33.87 -3.86 8.08
N TYR A 71 33.69 -4.90 8.88
CA TYR A 71 33.17 -4.84 10.23
C TYR A 71 33.89 -5.88 11.10
N GLU A 72 34.27 -5.51 12.32
CA GLU A 72 34.91 -6.43 13.26
C GLU A 72 34.02 -6.64 14.49
N ILE A 73 33.87 -7.90 14.88
CA ILE A 73 33.10 -8.31 16.05
C ILE A 73 34.05 -8.97 17.03
N ILE A 74 34.16 -8.41 18.22
CA ILE A 74 34.78 -9.09 19.36
C ILE A 74 33.69 -9.94 20.01
N LEU A 75 33.85 -11.25 19.96
CA LEU A 75 33.06 -12.17 20.77
C LEU A 75 33.79 -12.26 22.12
N GLY A 76 33.14 -11.95 23.23
CA GLY A 76 33.80 -12.00 24.54
C GLY A 76 34.32 -13.40 24.87
N ASN A 77 35.31 -13.51 25.78
CA ASN A 77 35.93 -14.78 26.20
C ASN A 77 34.94 -15.81 26.79
N SER A 78 33.76 -15.36 27.18
CA SER A 78 32.61 -16.22 27.46
C SER A 78 31.95 -16.53 26.12
N MET A 79 32.05 -17.77 25.61
CA MET A 79 31.11 -18.41 24.63
C MET A 79 31.71 -19.13 23.41
N VAL A 80 32.79 -19.87 23.59
CA VAL A 80 32.72 -21.24 23.06
C VAL A 80 32.11 -22.11 24.15
N THR A 81 30.80 -22.00 24.37
CA THR A 81 30.07 -23.16 24.86
C THR A 81 30.36 -24.26 23.85
N THR A 82 31.15 -25.25 24.27
CA THR A 82 31.90 -26.25 23.47
C THR A 82 31.09 -27.09 22.48
N LEU A 83 29.78 -26.85 22.34
CA LEU A 83 28.85 -27.66 21.55
C LEU A 83 28.78 -27.26 20.06
N TYR A 84 28.96 -25.98 19.71
CA TYR A 84 28.76 -25.44 18.35
C TYR A 84 29.98 -24.69 17.82
N THR A 85 30.21 -24.77 16.51
CA THR A 85 31.31 -24.06 15.85
C THR A 85 30.94 -22.60 15.58
N VAL A 86 31.93 -21.71 15.54
CA VAL A 86 31.74 -20.30 15.14
C VAL A 86 31.11 -20.21 13.74
N SER A 87 31.43 -21.13 12.83
CA SER A 87 30.80 -21.21 11.51
C SER A 87 29.29 -21.48 11.57
N SER A 88 28.82 -22.34 12.49
CA SER A 88 27.38 -22.57 12.71
C SER A 88 26.69 -21.33 13.28
N ILE A 89 27.37 -20.59 14.15
CA ILE A 89 26.89 -19.31 14.70
C ILE A 89 26.71 -18.29 13.56
N ILE A 90 27.73 -18.12 12.71
CA ILE A 90 27.69 -17.18 11.57
C ILE A 90 26.54 -17.52 10.60
N ARG A 91 26.41 -18.79 10.20
CA ARG A 91 25.33 -19.25 9.30
C ARG A 91 23.95 -18.99 9.89
N THR A 92 23.77 -19.28 11.17
CA THR A 92 22.51 -19.09 11.88
C THR A 92 22.17 -17.59 12.00
N GLY A 93 23.14 -16.76 12.39
CA GLY A 93 22.96 -15.32 12.48
C GLY A 93 22.61 -14.68 11.13
N TRP A 94 23.27 -15.13 10.05
CA TRP A 94 22.95 -14.67 8.70
C TRP A 94 21.55 -15.09 8.26
N ALA A 95 21.17 -16.36 8.47
CA ALA A 95 19.83 -16.84 8.15
C ALA A 95 18.73 -16.07 8.92
N LEU A 96 18.96 -15.80 10.21
CA LEU A 96 18.07 -15.00 11.05
C LEU A 96 17.92 -13.57 10.54
N LEU A 97 19.01 -12.93 10.09
CA LEU A 97 18.94 -11.58 9.52
C LEU A 97 18.22 -11.57 8.17
N VAL A 98 18.55 -12.52 7.28
CA VAL A 98 17.86 -12.69 6.00
C VAL A 98 16.36 -12.88 6.20
N SER A 99 15.96 -13.64 7.24
CA SER A 99 14.55 -13.83 7.60
C SER A 99 13.81 -12.52 7.88
N GLN A 100 14.49 -11.52 8.44
CA GLN A 100 13.90 -10.21 8.70
C GLN A 100 13.75 -9.40 7.40
N TYR A 101 14.78 -9.42 6.54
CA TYR A 101 14.73 -8.70 5.27
C TYR A 101 13.74 -9.29 4.26
N THR A 102 13.49 -10.59 4.32
CA THR A 102 12.58 -11.31 3.40
C THR A 102 11.18 -11.53 3.98
N GLU A 103 10.96 -11.16 5.25
CA GLU A 103 9.76 -11.51 6.03
C GLU A 103 9.38 -13.01 5.93
N SER A 104 10.38 -13.89 5.80
CA SER A 104 10.17 -15.33 5.61
C SER A 104 10.61 -16.14 6.82
N GLN A 105 9.78 -17.11 7.20
CA GLN A 105 10.14 -18.15 8.18
C GLN A 105 10.89 -19.32 7.53
N ASP A 106 10.90 -19.41 6.21
CA ASP A 106 11.65 -20.41 5.46
C ASP A 106 12.72 -19.70 4.62
N VAL A 107 13.98 -19.89 4.99
CA VAL A 107 15.11 -19.12 4.45
C VAL A 107 16.14 -20.08 3.91
N VAL A 108 16.60 -19.84 2.68
CA VAL A 108 17.77 -20.53 2.11
C VAL A 108 18.91 -19.53 1.98
N ILE A 109 20.07 -19.87 2.53
CA ILE A 109 21.32 -19.12 2.34
C ILE A 109 22.35 -20.00 1.60
N VAL A 110 23.21 -19.38 0.80
CA VAL A 110 24.38 -20.07 0.22
C VAL A 110 25.57 -19.81 1.13
N SER A 111 26.21 -20.87 1.61
CA SER A 111 27.40 -20.77 2.47
C SER A 111 28.56 -21.58 1.90
N SER A 112 29.79 -21.19 2.22
CA SER A 112 30.98 -21.97 1.92
C SER A 112 31.34 -22.96 3.03
N LEU A 113 32.08 -23.99 2.63
CA LEU A 113 32.73 -24.95 3.49
C LEU A 113 34.10 -25.29 2.88
N GLU A 114 35.17 -25.15 3.67
CA GLU A 114 36.52 -25.59 3.28
C GLU A 114 36.64 -27.09 3.51
N LEU A 115 37.06 -27.82 2.47
CA LEU A 115 37.25 -29.27 2.53
C LEU A 115 38.63 -29.61 3.11
N PRO A 116 38.75 -30.67 3.93
CA PRO A 116 40.04 -31.16 4.38
C PRO A 116 40.96 -31.49 3.20
N SER A 117 42.26 -31.23 3.35
CA SER A 117 43.28 -31.46 2.31
C SER A 117 43.35 -32.90 1.78
N GLN A 118 42.81 -33.88 2.51
CA GLN A 118 42.72 -35.28 2.11
C GLN A 118 41.65 -35.55 1.02
N ALA A 119 40.68 -34.65 0.83
CA ALA A 119 39.58 -34.76 -0.14
C ALA A 119 39.75 -33.74 -1.28
N MET A 120 40.85 -33.85 -2.03
CA MET A 120 41.24 -32.98 -3.17
C MET A 120 41.44 -31.47 -2.86
N GLY A 121 41.16 -30.98 -1.65
CA GLY A 121 41.41 -29.61 -1.22
C GLY A 121 40.61 -28.56 -2.03
N GLY A 122 39.65 -27.89 -1.41
CA GLY A 122 38.86 -26.89 -2.12
C GLY A 122 37.76 -26.26 -1.27
N THR A 123 37.12 -25.23 -1.82
CA THR A 123 35.96 -24.54 -1.22
C THR A 123 34.70 -24.92 -1.99
N ILE A 124 33.71 -25.50 -1.31
CA ILE A 124 32.40 -25.78 -1.90
C ILE A 124 31.35 -24.77 -1.43
N LEU A 125 30.48 -24.34 -2.35
CA LEU A 125 29.26 -23.60 -2.05
C LEU A 125 28.08 -24.56 -1.97
N PHE A 126 27.22 -24.39 -0.97
CA PHE A 126 26.04 -25.22 -0.80
C PHE A 126 24.88 -24.42 -0.19
N PRO A 127 23.62 -24.73 -0.54
CA PRO A 127 22.46 -24.10 0.06
C PRO A 127 22.17 -24.71 1.44
N ILE A 128 21.77 -23.86 2.39
CA ILE A 128 21.31 -24.27 3.71
C ILE A 128 19.93 -23.66 3.94
N ARG A 129 18.93 -24.52 4.16
CA ARG A 129 17.56 -24.15 4.45
C ARG A 129 17.30 -24.14 5.96
N PHE A 130 16.76 -23.04 6.45
CA PHE A 130 16.36 -22.81 7.83
C PHE A 130 14.84 -22.62 7.91
N ARG A 131 14.18 -23.42 8.73
CA ARG A 131 12.78 -23.22 9.13
C ARG A 131 12.76 -22.53 10.50
N ILE A 132 12.64 -21.21 10.46
CA ILE A 132 12.75 -20.31 11.60
C ILE A 132 11.38 -20.18 12.26
N ARG A 133 11.21 -20.88 13.37
CA ARG A 133 10.01 -20.81 14.20
C ARG A 133 10.24 -19.85 15.36
N GLN A 134 9.29 -18.97 15.62
CA GLN A 134 9.43 -17.96 16.68
C GLN A 134 9.41 -18.57 18.09
N ASP A 135 8.67 -19.67 18.27
CA ASP A 135 8.65 -20.50 19.48
C ASP A 135 9.82 -21.51 19.54
N GLY A 136 10.62 -21.60 18.47
CA GLY A 136 11.83 -22.41 18.43
C GLY A 136 12.97 -21.78 19.21
N ARG A 137 13.89 -22.61 19.70
CA ARG A 137 15.10 -22.16 20.39
C ARG A 137 16.23 -21.88 19.39
N THR A 138 17.09 -20.90 19.71
CA THR A 138 18.28 -20.58 18.90
C THR A 138 19.21 -21.78 18.72
N GLU A 139 19.29 -22.64 19.74
CA GLU A 139 20.05 -23.89 19.71
C GLU A 139 19.56 -24.85 18.62
N GLU A 140 18.26 -24.94 18.35
CA GLU A 140 17.72 -25.79 17.27
C GLU A 140 18.24 -25.35 15.90
N LEU A 141 18.35 -24.04 15.68
CA LEU A 141 18.88 -23.49 14.43
C LEU A 141 20.40 -23.72 14.32
N LEU A 142 21.14 -23.56 15.43
CA LEU A 142 22.57 -23.86 15.48
C LEU A 142 22.86 -25.34 15.21
N GLN A 143 22.06 -26.24 15.79
CA GLN A 143 22.10 -27.68 15.53
C GLN A 143 21.78 -27.98 14.06
N SER A 144 20.75 -27.34 13.51
CA SER A 144 20.40 -27.47 12.10
C SER A 144 21.58 -27.06 11.21
N ALA A 145 22.18 -25.89 11.44
CA ALA A 145 23.33 -25.41 10.69
C ALA A 145 24.52 -26.38 10.74
N LYS A 146 24.82 -26.90 11.95
CA LYS A 146 25.89 -27.90 12.16
C LYS A 146 25.59 -29.20 11.42
N LYS A 147 24.41 -29.77 11.60
CA LYS A 147 23.97 -31.02 10.98
C LYS A 147 24.01 -30.96 9.45
N HIS A 148 23.64 -29.81 8.86
CA HIS A 148 23.72 -29.62 7.41
C HIS A 148 25.16 -29.58 6.92
N ALA A 149 26.05 -28.84 7.59
CA ALA A 149 27.47 -28.81 7.23
C ALA A 149 28.12 -30.20 7.38
N ASP A 150 27.83 -30.92 8.47
CA ASP A 150 28.31 -32.30 8.69
C ASP A 150 27.78 -33.25 7.60
N LYS A 151 26.52 -33.09 7.18
CA LYS A 151 25.94 -33.89 6.10
C LYS A 151 26.67 -33.68 4.79
N VAL A 152 26.93 -32.42 4.40
CA VAL A 152 27.71 -32.08 3.19
C VAL A 152 29.13 -32.64 3.27
N LEU A 153 29.81 -32.52 4.42
CA LEU A 153 31.13 -33.15 4.63
C LEU A 153 31.08 -34.67 4.46
N SER A 154 30.07 -35.33 5.04
CA SER A 154 29.94 -36.79 5.00
C SER A 154 29.61 -37.33 3.62
N SER A 155 28.90 -36.54 2.82
CA SER A 155 28.38 -36.97 1.53
C SER A 155 29.45 -36.83 0.42
N GLN A 156 30.50 -36.01 0.62
CA GLN A 156 31.65 -35.81 -0.28
C GLN A 156 32.59 -37.02 -0.42
N LYS A 157 32.25 -38.18 0.14
CA LYS A 157 32.85 -39.44 -0.33
C LYS A 157 32.46 -39.77 -1.78
N HIS A 158 31.48 -39.06 -2.32
CA HIS A 158 30.97 -39.13 -3.69
C HIS A 158 31.10 -37.71 -4.29
N ASP A 159 31.82 -37.55 -5.40
CA ASP A 159 31.98 -36.25 -6.08
C ASP A 159 30.61 -35.62 -6.36
N PHE A 160 30.40 -34.35 -6.00
CA PHE A 160 29.13 -33.63 -6.21
C PHE A 160 29.21 -32.57 -7.31
N PRO A 161 29.18 -32.95 -8.59
CA PRO A 161 29.23 -32.00 -9.70
C PRO A 161 27.97 -31.14 -9.83
N HIS A 162 26.81 -31.57 -9.29
CA HIS A 162 25.51 -30.90 -9.53
C HIS A 162 25.10 -29.87 -8.48
N THR A 163 25.84 -29.72 -7.36
CA THR A 163 25.57 -28.69 -6.34
C THR A 163 25.35 -27.28 -6.92
N LYS A 164 26.04 -26.94 -8.01
CA LYS A 164 25.92 -25.65 -8.68
C LYS A 164 24.49 -25.32 -9.14
N ASP A 165 23.76 -26.30 -9.67
CA ASP A 165 22.40 -26.10 -10.18
C ASP A 165 21.39 -25.81 -9.05
N PHE A 166 21.68 -26.30 -7.84
CA PHE A 166 20.88 -26.04 -6.64
C PHE A 166 21.33 -24.79 -5.87
N VAL A 167 22.56 -24.31 -6.08
CA VAL A 167 23.08 -23.05 -5.51
C VAL A 167 22.64 -21.85 -6.34
N ASP A 168 22.66 -21.97 -7.66
CA ASP A 168 22.46 -20.86 -8.59
C ASP A 168 21.17 -20.05 -8.32
N PRO A 169 20.00 -20.67 -8.02
CA PRO A 169 18.79 -19.92 -7.71
C PRO A 169 18.92 -19.01 -6.49
N PHE A 170 19.75 -19.38 -5.50
CA PHE A 170 19.90 -18.68 -4.21
C PHE A 170 21.16 -17.82 -4.11
N SER A 171 21.92 -17.69 -5.21
CA SER A 171 23.26 -17.10 -5.24
C SER A 171 23.33 -15.57 -5.18
N ASN A 172 22.18 -14.88 -5.02
CA ASN A 172 22.12 -13.42 -4.89
C ASN A 172 22.98 -12.92 -3.72
N SER A 173 23.03 -13.69 -2.63
CA SER A 173 24.01 -13.49 -1.57
C SER A 173 24.75 -14.78 -1.21
N ILE A 174 26.05 -14.65 -0.93
CA ILE A 174 26.93 -15.78 -0.60
C ILE A 174 27.72 -15.47 0.67
N LEU A 175 27.72 -16.41 1.60
CA LEU A 175 28.45 -16.34 2.87
C LEU A 175 29.69 -17.23 2.82
N LEU A 176 30.86 -16.62 2.69
CA LEU A 176 32.15 -17.29 2.74
C LEU A 176 32.71 -17.28 4.16
N ILE A 177 33.12 -18.44 4.68
CA ILE A 177 33.68 -18.60 6.03
C ILE A 177 35.11 -19.14 5.91
N CYS A 178 36.08 -18.39 6.43
CA CYS A 178 37.51 -18.70 6.39
C CYS A 178 38.01 -19.06 7.79
N THR A 179 38.66 -20.21 7.95
CA THR A 179 39.33 -20.59 9.19
C THR A 179 40.82 -20.26 9.11
N GLU A 180 41.45 -19.86 10.23
CA GLU A 180 42.85 -19.37 10.30
C GLU A 180 43.95 -20.34 9.79
N SER A 181 43.59 -21.54 9.32
CA SER A 181 44.54 -22.49 8.74
C SER A 181 44.91 -22.14 7.29
N GLN A 182 45.83 -21.19 7.12
CA GLN A 182 46.47 -20.77 5.85
C GLN A 182 45.54 -20.05 4.85
N PRO A 183 46.05 -19.10 4.03
CA PRO A 183 45.29 -18.54 2.93
C PRO A 183 44.93 -19.66 1.95
N SER A 184 43.66 -20.06 1.93
CA SER A 184 43.16 -21.07 0.99
C SER A 184 43.16 -20.44 -0.41
N HIS A 185 44.12 -20.83 -1.26
CA HIS A 185 44.20 -20.40 -2.66
C HIS A 185 42.86 -20.59 -3.39
N SER A 186 42.17 -21.70 -3.07
CA SER A 186 40.82 -22.01 -3.58
C SER A 186 39.76 -20.96 -3.23
N LEU A 187 39.82 -20.33 -2.05
CA LEU A 187 38.83 -19.34 -1.65
C LEU A 187 39.08 -17.99 -2.33
N GLU A 188 40.34 -17.64 -2.60
CA GLU A 188 40.70 -16.46 -3.41
C GLU A 188 40.33 -16.65 -4.89
N GLU A 189 40.51 -17.86 -5.43
CA GLU A 189 39.99 -18.23 -6.76
C GLU A 189 38.47 -18.13 -6.80
N LEU A 190 37.76 -18.73 -5.83
CA LEU A 190 36.31 -18.64 -5.74
C LEU A 190 35.84 -17.18 -5.60
N LEU A 191 36.51 -16.36 -4.80
CA LEU A 191 36.22 -14.93 -4.70
C LEU A 191 36.41 -14.20 -6.03
N THR A 192 37.41 -14.59 -6.81
CA THR A 192 37.66 -14.05 -8.16
C THR A 192 36.55 -14.48 -9.12
N GLU A 193 36.13 -15.74 -9.09
CA GLU A 193 34.99 -16.27 -9.85
C GLU A 193 33.67 -15.59 -9.47
N LEU A 194 33.40 -15.41 -8.18
CA LEU A 194 32.22 -14.72 -7.67
C LEU A 194 32.23 -13.23 -8.03
N SER A 195 33.41 -12.61 -8.06
CA SER A 195 33.56 -11.23 -8.55
C SER A 195 33.29 -11.11 -10.05
N ALA A 196 33.53 -12.19 -10.81
CA ALA A 196 33.17 -12.29 -12.22
C ALA A 196 31.70 -12.73 -12.44
N SER A 197 31.05 -13.30 -11.43
CA SER A 197 29.65 -13.73 -11.49
C SER A 197 28.71 -12.54 -11.57
N LYS A 198 27.87 -12.53 -12.59
CA LYS A 198 26.89 -11.47 -12.87
C LYS A 198 25.59 -11.60 -12.07
N LYS A 199 25.47 -12.65 -11.24
CA LYS A 199 24.26 -12.93 -10.43
C LYS A 199 24.45 -12.58 -8.95
N CYS A 200 25.67 -12.65 -8.43
CA CYS A 200 25.92 -12.41 -7.02
C CYS A 200 26.00 -10.91 -6.74
N ALA A 201 25.10 -10.41 -5.90
CA ALA A 201 25.03 -8.99 -5.56
C ALA A 201 25.63 -8.66 -4.19
N LEU A 202 25.82 -9.67 -3.32
CA LEU A 202 26.39 -9.50 -1.98
C LEU A 202 27.18 -10.74 -1.55
N VAL A 203 28.48 -10.59 -1.32
CA VAL A 203 29.33 -11.61 -0.72
C VAL A 203 29.78 -11.15 0.66
N LEU A 204 29.54 -11.97 1.68
CA LEU A 204 30.04 -11.76 3.03
C LEU A 204 31.18 -12.74 3.29
N ARG A 205 32.41 -12.23 3.43
CA ARG A 205 33.58 -13.01 3.82
C ARG A 205 33.81 -12.85 5.32
N CYS A 206 33.65 -13.93 6.08
CA CYS A 206 33.89 -13.99 7.50
C CYS A 206 35.20 -14.70 7.80
N GLU A 207 36.19 -13.96 8.31
CA GLU A 207 37.45 -14.49 8.80
C GLU A 207 37.36 -14.70 10.30
N LEU A 208 37.60 -15.94 10.72
CA LEU A 208 37.60 -16.34 12.12
C LEU A 208 39.02 -16.14 12.66
N LEU A 209 39.18 -15.19 13.58
CA LEU A 209 40.43 -14.91 14.27
C LEU A 209 40.28 -15.29 15.75
N GLU A 210 41.39 -15.48 16.48
CA GLU A 210 41.39 -16.00 17.88
C GLU A 210 40.30 -15.42 18.79
N ASP A 211 40.20 -14.08 18.88
CA ASP A 211 39.22 -13.38 19.74
C ASP A 211 38.17 -12.57 18.95
N LYS A 212 38.18 -12.64 17.61
CA LYS A 212 37.34 -11.77 16.79
C LYS A 212 36.90 -12.39 15.46
N ILE A 213 35.74 -11.96 14.98
CA ILE A 213 35.27 -12.25 13.62
C ILE A 213 35.44 -10.97 12.80
N SER A 214 36.21 -11.05 11.71
CA SER A 214 36.33 -9.98 10.73
C SER A 214 35.42 -10.28 9.55
N ILE A 215 34.38 -9.46 9.36
CA ILE A 215 33.43 -9.59 8.25
C ILE A 215 33.75 -8.54 7.19
N SER A 216 34.07 -8.99 5.98
CA SER A 216 34.27 -8.14 4.81
C SER A 216 33.13 -8.38 3.81
N ALA A 217 32.38 -7.33 3.49
CA ALA A 217 31.32 -7.37 2.50
C ALA A 217 31.81 -6.84 1.14
N MET A 218 31.56 -7.60 0.09
CA MET A 218 31.69 -7.19 -1.31
C MET A 218 30.29 -7.12 -1.89
N PHE A 219 29.91 -6.03 -2.54
CA PHE A 219 28.51 -5.85 -2.96
C PHE A 219 28.39 -4.97 -4.20
N ASP A 220 27.26 -5.08 -4.89
CA ASP A 220 26.86 -4.14 -5.94
C ASP A 220 26.18 -2.91 -5.31
N PRO A 221 26.75 -1.70 -5.41
CA PRO A 221 26.13 -0.47 -4.89
C PRO A 221 24.78 -0.10 -5.50
N GLN A 222 24.44 -0.63 -6.68
CA GLN A 222 23.13 -0.46 -7.32
C GLN A 222 22.06 -1.36 -6.70
N VAL A 223 22.45 -2.52 -6.17
CA VAL A 223 21.53 -3.47 -5.51
C VAL A 223 21.45 -3.18 -4.02
N VAL A 224 22.60 -3.12 -3.32
CA VAL A 224 22.68 -2.80 -1.90
C VAL A 224 23.53 -1.53 -1.73
N ARG A 225 22.87 -0.43 -1.36
CA ARG A 225 23.57 0.85 -1.16
C ARG A 225 24.66 0.72 -0.08
N PRO A 226 25.81 1.40 -0.19
CA PRO A 226 26.92 1.26 0.78
C PRO A 226 26.53 1.48 2.25
N ARG A 227 25.60 2.41 2.51
CA ARG A 227 25.09 2.65 3.86
C ARG A 227 24.18 1.52 4.36
N GLN A 228 23.40 0.91 3.47
CA GLN A 228 22.61 -0.29 3.79
C GLN A 228 23.53 -1.48 4.08
N THR A 229 24.62 -1.66 3.33
CA THR A 229 25.59 -2.72 3.61
C THR A 229 26.20 -2.59 5.00
N ARG A 230 26.63 -1.39 5.40
CA ARG A 230 27.14 -1.17 6.78
C ARG A 230 26.11 -1.54 7.83
N ARG A 231 24.86 -1.14 7.64
CA ARG A 231 23.75 -1.49 8.53
C ARG A 231 23.52 -3.00 8.63
N ILE A 232 23.57 -3.72 7.51
CA ILE A 232 23.48 -5.19 7.50
C ILE A 232 24.58 -5.80 8.36
N LEU A 233 25.81 -5.26 8.30
CA LEU A 233 26.92 -5.73 9.13
C LEU A 233 26.72 -5.42 10.62
N ASP A 234 26.23 -4.22 10.96
CA ASP A 234 25.90 -3.84 12.35
C ASP A 234 24.80 -4.74 12.94
N GLN A 235 23.73 -4.98 12.17
CA GLN A 235 22.64 -5.88 12.54
C GLN A 235 23.11 -7.33 12.69
N LEU A 236 23.91 -7.84 11.75
CA LEU A 236 24.48 -9.18 11.83
C LEU A 236 25.36 -9.32 13.07
N GLY A 237 26.24 -8.34 13.34
CA GLY A 237 27.06 -8.31 14.54
C GLY A 237 26.25 -8.32 15.83
N HIS A 238 25.13 -7.60 15.86
CA HIS A 238 24.23 -7.58 17.00
C HIS A 238 23.55 -8.95 17.24
N ILE A 239 23.11 -9.63 16.17
CA ILE A 239 22.52 -10.98 16.27
C ILE A 239 23.57 -11.99 16.73
N LEU A 240 24.77 -11.97 16.14
CA LEU A 240 25.86 -12.91 16.48
C LEU A 240 26.26 -12.83 17.95
N LYS A 241 26.29 -11.63 18.54
CA LYS A 241 26.56 -11.44 19.98
C LYS A 241 25.46 -12.05 20.87
N GLN A 242 24.21 -12.01 20.46
CA GLN A 242 23.09 -12.57 21.22
C GLN A 242 23.08 -14.10 21.17
N ILE A 243 23.19 -14.69 19.97
CA ILE A 243 23.10 -16.15 19.80
C ILE A 243 24.37 -16.90 20.24
N SER A 244 25.51 -16.20 20.35
CA SER A 244 26.69 -16.73 21.05
C SER A 244 26.48 -16.69 22.56
N GLY A 245 25.77 -15.66 23.06
CA GLY A 245 25.38 -15.38 24.44
C GLY A 245 24.90 -16.58 25.27
N SER A 246 23.68 -16.96 24.94
CA SER A 246 22.89 -17.92 25.67
C SER A 246 21.79 -18.43 24.76
N ASP A 247 21.40 -19.68 24.92
CA ASP A 247 20.27 -20.19 24.18
C ASP A 247 18.95 -19.56 24.67
N MET A 248 18.17 -19.05 23.72
CA MET A 248 16.92 -18.32 23.95
C MET A 248 15.89 -18.64 22.87
N LEU A 249 14.66 -18.18 23.05
CA LEU A 249 13.66 -18.26 21.98
C LEU A 249 14.07 -17.33 20.85
N VAL A 250 13.93 -17.80 19.61
CA VAL A 250 14.15 -16.97 18.41
C VAL A 250 13.27 -15.71 18.48
N GLY A 251 12.05 -15.85 19.00
CA GLY A 251 11.14 -14.73 19.17
C GLY A 251 11.60 -13.65 20.16
N ASP A 252 12.50 -13.98 21.09
CA ASP A 252 13.01 -13.05 22.10
C ASP A 252 14.22 -12.26 21.61
N LEU A 253 14.84 -12.67 20.48
CA LEU A 253 15.95 -11.95 19.87
C LEU A 253 15.59 -10.50 19.56
N ASP A 254 16.53 -9.62 19.87
CA ASP A 254 16.46 -8.21 19.52
C ASP A 254 17.12 -8.01 18.16
N PHE A 255 16.31 -7.92 17.11
CA PHE A 255 16.83 -7.70 15.76
C PHE A 255 17.22 -6.23 15.52
N LEU A 256 16.87 -5.32 16.45
CA LEU A 256 17.10 -3.89 16.31
C LEU A 256 18.45 -3.49 16.93
N SER A 257 19.45 -3.30 16.07
CA SER A 257 20.79 -2.92 16.53
C SER A 257 20.83 -1.57 17.25
N PRO A 258 21.86 -1.30 18.09
CA PRO A 258 22.07 0.01 18.70
C PRO A 258 22.12 1.16 17.68
N GLU A 259 22.72 0.91 16.52
CA GLU A 259 22.82 1.87 15.41
C GLU A 259 21.45 2.15 14.80
N ASP A 260 20.63 1.12 14.57
CA ASP A 260 19.24 1.27 14.12
C ASP A 260 18.43 2.11 15.11
N ARG A 261 18.57 1.86 16.42
CA ARG A 261 17.92 2.66 17.47
C ARG A 261 18.34 4.11 17.42
N GLN A 262 19.63 4.39 17.24
CA GLN A 262 20.12 5.75 17.15
C GLN A 262 19.53 6.49 15.94
N GLU A 263 19.44 5.83 14.78
CA GLU A 263 18.88 6.42 13.56
C GLU A 263 17.37 6.65 13.67
N ILE A 264 16.61 5.64 14.13
CA ILE A 264 15.16 5.78 14.36
C ILE A 264 14.87 6.91 15.34
N GLY A 265 15.62 7.00 16.45
CA GLY A 265 15.49 8.08 17.42
C GLY A 265 15.80 9.45 16.82
N ARG A 266 16.81 9.55 15.95
CA ARG A 266 17.11 10.80 15.23
C ARG A 266 15.99 11.19 14.28
N TRP A 267 15.46 10.26 13.49
CA TRP A 267 14.38 10.55 12.53
C TRP A 267 13.08 10.96 13.24
N ASN A 268 12.78 10.35 14.39
CA ASN A 268 11.60 10.64 15.20
C ASN A 268 11.86 11.63 16.35
N SER A 269 12.76 12.60 16.16
CA SER A 269 13.09 13.63 17.18
C SER A 269 12.38 14.98 16.99
N ARG A 270 11.68 15.18 15.87
CA ARG A 270 11.10 16.48 15.49
C ARG A 270 9.81 16.78 16.26
N SER A 271 9.90 17.63 17.29
CA SER A 271 8.72 18.16 17.99
C SER A 271 8.34 19.54 17.46
N ALA A 272 7.12 19.67 16.94
CA ALA A 272 6.39 20.94 16.96
C ALA A 272 4.91 20.62 17.13
N LEU A 273 4.31 21.10 18.22
CA LEU A 273 2.86 21.08 18.41
C LEU A 273 2.29 22.42 17.97
N SER A 274 1.15 22.39 17.31
CA SER A 274 0.32 23.58 17.06
C SER A 274 -0.76 23.63 18.13
N ASP A 275 -0.61 24.48 19.14
CA ASP A 275 -1.66 24.72 20.14
C ASP A 275 -2.66 25.79 19.67
N GLU A 276 -3.16 25.63 18.45
CA GLU A 276 -4.05 26.61 17.82
C GLU A 276 -5.29 25.94 17.23
N CYS A 277 -6.41 26.66 17.29
CA CYS A 277 -7.62 26.26 16.61
C CYS A 277 -7.61 26.68 15.14
N ILE A 278 -8.09 25.80 14.25
CA ILE A 278 -8.21 26.06 12.81
C ILE A 278 -8.88 27.39 12.50
N HIS A 279 -10.05 27.67 13.11
CA HIS A 279 -10.79 28.92 12.84
C HIS A 279 -10.00 30.16 13.27
N ALA A 280 -9.15 30.06 14.29
CA ALA A 280 -8.33 31.18 14.75
C ALA A 280 -7.21 31.50 13.74
N LEU A 281 -6.61 30.47 13.12
CA LEU A 281 -5.63 30.64 12.04
C LEU A 281 -6.26 31.35 10.82
N ILE A 282 -7.48 30.98 10.46
CA ILE A 282 -8.22 31.59 9.33
C ILE A 282 -8.64 33.03 9.69
N SER A 283 -9.16 33.27 10.89
CA SER A 283 -9.47 34.63 11.38
C SER A 283 -8.26 35.54 11.34
N LYS A 284 -7.07 35.03 11.67
CA LYS A 284 -5.82 35.81 11.59
C LYS A 284 -5.53 36.25 10.15
N GLN A 285 -5.75 35.40 9.16
CA GLN A 285 -5.61 35.78 7.75
C GLN A 285 -6.64 36.85 7.35
N ALA A 286 -7.88 36.72 7.81
CA ALA A 286 -8.91 37.73 7.54
C ALA A 286 -8.64 39.08 8.19
N GLN A 287 -8.00 39.10 9.36
CA GLN A 287 -7.55 40.34 10.00
C GLN A 287 -6.37 40.98 9.27
N GLN A 288 -5.43 40.17 8.77
CA GLN A 288 -4.23 40.65 8.09
C GLN A 288 -4.51 41.15 6.67
N ASN A 289 -5.34 40.43 5.91
CA ASN A 289 -5.60 40.70 4.50
C ASN A 289 -7.11 40.56 4.16
N PRO A 290 -8.00 41.40 4.75
CA PRO A 290 -9.45 41.24 4.58
C PRO A 290 -9.92 41.36 3.13
N ALA A 291 -9.22 42.14 2.29
CA ALA A 291 -9.56 42.34 0.89
C ALA A 291 -9.01 41.25 -0.05
N ALA A 292 -8.15 40.34 0.45
CA ALA A 292 -7.63 39.25 -0.37
C ALA A 292 -8.74 38.24 -0.68
N MET A 293 -8.66 37.59 -1.84
CA MET A 293 -9.63 36.59 -2.27
C MET A 293 -9.46 35.29 -1.48
N ALA A 294 -10.49 34.88 -0.73
CA ALA A 294 -10.51 33.62 0.03
C ALA A 294 -11.15 32.48 -0.77
N VAL A 295 -12.24 32.78 -1.48
CA VAL A 295 -12.99 31.80 -2.28
C VAL A 295 -13.31 32.41 -3.64
N ASN A 296 -12.99 31.67 -4.70
CA ASN A 296 -13.38 32.00 -6.07
C ASN A 296 -14.13 30.79 -6.64
N ALA A 297 -15.46 30.87 -6.68
CA ALA A 297 -16.33 29.77 -7.06
C ALA A 297 -17.15 30.11 -8.31
N HIS A 298 -17.66 29.08 -8.98
CA HIS A 298 -18.57 29.24 -10.12
C HIS A 298 -19.87 29.99 -9.76
N ASP A 299 -20.31 29.90 -8.50
CA ASP A 299 -21.49 30.57 -7.95
C ASP A 299 -21.16 31.89 -7.21
N GLY A 300 -19.93 32.38 -7.33
CA GLY A 300 -19.48 33.68 -6.86
C GLY A 300 -18.25 33.65 -5.95
N ASN A 301 -17.91 34.80 -5.40
CA ASN A 301 -16.62 35.01 -4.74
C ASN A 301 -16.79 35.49 -3.29
N PHE A 302 -15.78 35.22 -2.47
CA PHE A 302 -15.62 35.85 -1.16
C PHE A 302 -14.18 36.31 -0.95
N THR A 303 -14.03 37.55 -0.51
CA THR A 303 -12.83 38.00 0.18
C THR A 303 -12.73 37.36 1.56
N TYR A 304 -11.56 37.41 2.20
CA TYR A 304 -11.42 36.93 3.57
C TYR A 304 -12.31 37.68 4.56
N GLY A 305 -12.48 39.00 4.39
CA GLY A 305 -13.36 39.81 5.24
C GLY A 305 -14.83 39.41 5.12
N GLU A 306 -15.30 39.13 3.89
CA GLU A 306 -16.65 38.64 3.65
C GLU A 306 -16.84 37.23 4.22
N LEU A 307 -15.91 36.32 3.96
CA LEU A 307 -15.95 34.95 4.50
C LEU A 307 -16.01 34.97 6.03
N GLU A 308 -15.16 35.78 6.68
CA GLU A 308 -15.16 35.94 8.14
C GLU A 308 -16.49 36.51 8.65
N SER A 309 -17.04 37.51 7.97
CA SER A 309 -18.32 38.13 8.33
C SER A 309 -19.49 37.15 8.22
N TYR A 310 -19.61 36.43 7.09
CA TYR A 310 -20.67 35.43 6.89
C TYR A 310 -20.53 34.27 7.88
N ALA A 311 -19.32 33.74 8.06
CA ALA A 311 -19.10 32.63 8.99
C ALA A 311 -19.35 33.02 10.45
N THR A 312 -18.99 34.24 10.86
CA THR A 312 -19.24 34.72 12.22
C THR A 312 -20.73 34.91 12.51
N ARG A 313 -21.48 35.48 11.56
CA ARG A 313 -22.95 35.59 11.67
C ARG A 313 -23.60 34.21 11.77
N LEU A 314 -23.22 33.29 10.90
CA LEU A 314 -23.75 31.93 10.94
C LEU A 314 -23.38 31.22 12.25
N ALA A 315 -22.15 31.39 12.76
CA ALA A 315 -21.74 30.81 14.03
C ALA A 315 -22.57 31.33 15.22
N ALA A 316 -22.85 32.64 15.27
CA ALA A 316 -23.70 33.23 16.30
C ALA A 316 -25.13 32.67 16.24
N HIS A 317 -25.69 32.52 15.04
CA HIS A 317 -26.99 31.87 14.85
C HIS A 317 -26.98 30.39 15.30
N LEU A 318 -25.94 29.62 14.93
CA LEU A 318 -25.79 28.23 15.37
C LEU A 318 -25.75 28.11 16.90
N ILE A 319 -24.99 28.97 17.57
CA ILE A 319 -24.94 29.03 19.05
C ILE A 319 -26.32 29.38 19.61
N HIS A 320 -27.01 30.36 19.02
CA HIS A 320 -28.33 30.81 19.47
C HIS A 320 -29.36 29.67 19.44
N ILE A 321 -29.34 28.81 18.41
CA ILE A 321 -30.23 27.65 18.31
C ILE A 321 -29.77 26.43 19.12
N GLY A 322 -28.64 26.53 19.83
CA GLY A 322 -28.19 25.51 20.78
C GLY A 322 -27.03 24.63 20.32
N VAL A 323 -26.38 24.94 19.19
CA VAL A 323 -25.11 24.27 18.82
C VAL A 323 -24.04 24.62 19.84
N LYS A 324 -23.37 23.60 20.36
CA LYS A 324 -22.33 23.72 21.38
C LYS A 324 -21.15 22.78 21.12
N PRO A 325 -20.00 22.98 21.78
CA PRO A 325 -18.90 22.03 21.72
C PRO A 325 -19.33 20.61 22.03
N GLY A 326 -18.87 19.66 21.20
CA GLY A 326 -19.29 18.26 21.23
C GLY A 326 -20.44 17.90 20.30
N ASN A 327 -21.14 18.87 19.69
CA ASN A 327 -22.06 18.56 18.60
C ASN A 327 -21.32 18.28 17.29
N PHE A 328 -21.87 17.34 16.52
CA PHE A 328 -21.46 17.05 15.15
C PHE A 328 -22.51 17.62 14.19
N VAL A 329 -22.09 18.48 13.27
CA VAL A 329 -22.97 19.20 12.33
C VAL A 329 -22.64 18.75 10.91
N PRO A 330 -23.45 17.87 10.30
CA PRO A 330 -23.27 17.47 8.92
C PRO A 330 -23.48 18.63 7.94
N THR A 331 -22.69 18.64 6.88
CA THR A 331 -22.80 19.60 5.78
C THR A 331 -23.04 18.84 4.47
N LEU A 332 -24.15 19.09 3.78
CA LEU A 332 -24.46 18.48 2.48
C LEU A 332 -24.69 19.55 1.43
N PHE A 333 -23.69 19.73 0.56
CA PHE A 333 -23.67 20.75 -0.49
C PHE A 333 -23.08 20.15 -1.76
N GLU A 334 -23.61 20.56 -2.91
CA GLU A 334 -22.85 20.57 -4.15
C GLU A 334 -21.62 21.49 -4.04
N LYS A 335 -20.73 21.44 -5.03
CA LYS A 335 -19.61 22.38 -5.10
C LYS A 335 -20.13 23.82 -5.14
N SER A 336 -19.92 24.57 -4.07
CA SER A 336 -20.40 25.95 -3.92
C SER A 336 -19.50 26.74 -2.96
N LYS A 337 -19.58 28.08 -3.02
CA LYS A 337 -18.91 28.97 -2.05
C LYS A 337 -19.46 28.87 -0.62
N TRP A 338 -20.67 28.32 -0.44
CA TRP A 338 -21.32 28.22 0.87
C TRP A 338 -20.74 27.12 1.75
N THR A 339 -20.11 26.10 1.15
CA THR A 339 -19.40 25.05 1.89
C THR A 339 -18.34 25.63 2.83
N GLN A 340 -17.56 26.62 2.36
CA GLN A 340 -16.50 27.23 3.16
C GLN A 340 -17.06 28.07 4.32
N VAL A 341 -18.17 28.77 4.09
CA VAL A 341 -18.90 29.51 5.14
C VAL A 341 -19.41 28.54 6.21
N GLY A 342 -20.06 27.44 5.81
CA GLY A 342 -20.58 26.44 6.73
C GLY A 342 -19.51 25.79 7.60
N ILE A 343 -18.40 25.34 6.99
CA ILE A 343 -17.26 24.75 7.73
C ILE A 343 -16.71 25.74 8.75
N LEU A 344 -16.40 26.98 8.33
CA LEU A 344 -15.81 27.97 9.21
C LEU A 344 -16.77 28.37 10.34
N ALA A 345 -18.07 28.49 10.06
CA ALA A 345 -19.09 28.80 11.06
C ALA A 345 -19.22 27.71 12.13
N ILE A 346 -19.25 26.44 11.73
CA ILE A 346 -19.30 25.30 12.65
C ILE A 346 -18.08 25.31 13.59
N LEU A 347 -16.88 25.49 13.02
CA LEU A 347 -15.64 25.57 13.78
C LEU A 347 -15.63 26.76 14.75
N LYS A 348 -16.19 27.91 14.35
CA LYS A 348 -16.34 29.10 15.21
C LYS A 348 -17.38 28.92 16.31
N ALA A 349 -18.42 28.13 16.07
CA ALA A 349 -19.39 27.74 17.09
C ALA A 349 -18.81 26.72 18.10
N GLY A 350 -17.62 26.18 17.82
CA GLY A 350 -16.95 25.18 18.64
C GLY A 350 -17.45 23.76 18.45
N ALA A 351 -18.34 23.54 17.47
CA ALA A 351 -18.81 22.24 17.06
C ALA A 351 -17.87 21.62 16.00
N ALA A 352 -18.08 20.33 15.73
CA ALA A 352 -17.32 19.59 14.74
C ALA A 352 -18.15 19.41 13.47
N PHE A 353 -17.58 19.69 12.29
CA PHE A 353 -18.29 19.48 11.03
C PHE A 353 -18.18 18.03 10.56
N VAL A 354 -19.13 17.57 9.75
CA VAL A 354 -19.08 16.29 9.05
C VAL A 354 -19.40 16.52 7.58
N MET A 355 -18.39 16.48 6.71
CA MET A 355 -18.62 16.71 5.28
C MET A 355 -19.26 15.48 4.65
N LEU A 356 -20.45 15.67 4.08
CA LEU A 356 -21.18 14.68 3.31
C LEU A 356 -21.07 15.03 1.82
N ASP A 357 -21.31 14.03 0.96
CA ASP A 357 -21.22 14.21 -0.48
C ASP A 357 -22.58 13.89 -1.13
N PRO A 358 -23.17 14.81 -1.93
CA PRO A 358 -24.46 14.57 -2.57
C PRO A 358 -24.40 13.52 -3.68
N SER A 359 -23.20 13.13 -4.15
CA SER A 359 -23.04 12.00 -5.08
C SER A 359 -23.21 10.63 -4.41
N HIS A 360 -23.23 10.58 -3.07
CA HIS A 360 -23.51 9.35 -2.34
C HIS A 360 -25.02 9.13 -2.17
N PRO A 361 -25.49 7.87 -2.05
CA PRO A 361 -26.90 7.59 -1.86
C PRO A 361 -27.48 8.31 -0.62
N PRO A 362 -28.72 8.85 -0.68
CA PRO A 362 -29.35 9.51 0.46
C PRO A 362 -29.31 8.68 1.74
N ALA A 363 -29.56 7.37 1.65
CA ALA A 363 -29.52 6.46 2.80
C ALA A 363 -28.13 6.40 3.46
N ARG A 364 -27.04 6.48 2.68
CA ARG A 364 -25.66 6.53 3.19
C ARG A 364 -25.41 7.81 3.99
N ASN A 365 -25.82 8.96 3.44
CA ASN A 365 -25.68 10.26 4.10
C ASN A 365 -26.51 10.33 5.39
N GLN A 366 -27.74 9.81 5.37
CA GLN A 366 -28.61 9.69 6.54
C GLN A 366 -28.03 8.76 7.61
N LEU A 367 -27.43 7.63 7.21
CA LEU A 367 -26.77 6.71 8.11
C LEU A 367 -25.60 7.37 8.85
N ILE A 368 -24.77 8.15 8.12
CA ILE A 368 -23.68 8.91 8.72
C ILE A 368 -24.22 9.95 9.72
N CYS A 369 -25.31 10.64 9.41
CA CYS A 369 -25.95 11.58 10.34
C CYS A 369 -26.39 10.90 11.64
N ARG A 370 -26.99 9.72 11.55
CA ARG A 370 -27.39 8.93 12.73
C ARG A 370 -26.18 8.46 13.54
N LYS A 371 -25.13 7.94 12.88
CA LYS A 371 -23.89 7.54 13.55
C LYS A 371 -23.17 8.72 14.23
N ALA A 372 -23.29 9.91 13.67
CA ALA A 372 -22.77 11.13 14.29
C ALA A 372 -23.68 11.69 15.39
N ASN A 373 -24.84 11.05 15.69
CA ASN A 373 -25.86 11.58 16.60
C ASN A 373 -26.20 13.05 16.31
N ALA A 374 -26.30 13.40 15.02
CA ALA A 374 -26.45 14.78 14.57
C ALA A 374 -27.83 15.35 14.90
N CYS A 375 -27.85 16.48 15.63
CA CYS A 375 -29.08 17.22 15.95
C CYS A 375 -29.29 18.43 15.02
N PHE A 376 -28.21 18.93 14.42
CA PHE A 376 -28.19 20.11 13.55
C PHE A 376 -27.45 19.77 12.27
N ALA A 377 -27.87 20.34 11.13
CA ALA A 377 -27.16 20.20 9.86
C ALA A 377 -27.25 21.47 9.02
N LEU A 378 -26.29 21.62 8.11
CA LEU A 378 -26.27 22.66 7.09
C LEU A 378 -26.42 22.02 5.71
N ALA A 379 -27.28 22.56 4.86
CA ALA A 379 -27.48 22.05 3.51
C ALA A 379 -27.68 23.17 2.48
N SER A 380 -27.41 22.86 1.21
CA SER A 380 -27.97 23.64 0.09
C SER A 380 -29.45 23.31 -0.08
N ALA A 381 -30.19 24.16 -0.81
CA ALA A 381 -31.63 23.95 -1.02
C ALA A 381 -31.97 22.58 -1.68
N PRO A 382 -31.23 22.09 -2.70
CA PRO A 382 -31.51 20.77 -3.28
C PRO A 382 -31.19 19.60 -2.33
N CYS A 383 -30.30 19.81 -1.35
CA CYS A 383 -29.81 18.77 -0.45
C CYS A 383 -30.58 18.71 0.89
N GLU A 384 -31.35 19.74 1.24
CA GLU A 384 -32.11 19.83 2.49
C GLU A 384 -33.05 18.62 2.72
N PRO A 385 -33.84 18.15 1.72
CA PRO A 385 -34.77 17.04 1.95
C PRO A 385 -34.09 15.74 2.38
N VAL A 386 -32.85 15.51 1.93
CA VAL A 386 -32.07 14.32 2.29
C VAL A 386 -31.72 14.32 3.78
N LEU A 387 -31.35 15.48 4.32
CA LEU A 387 -30.94 15.62 5.72
C LEU A 387 -32.12 15.70 6.68
N SER A 388 -33.23 16.34 6.28
CA SER A 388 -34.42 16.49 7.14
C SER A 388 -35.09 15.16 7.49
N MET A 389 -34.80 14.09 6.75
CA MET A 389 -35.20 12.72 7.09
C MET A 389 -34.39 12.09 8.24
N ALA A 390 -33.23 12.64 8.59
CA ALA A 390 -32.32 12.06 9.58
C ALA A 390 -31.89 13.03 10.69
N VAL A 391 -32.04 14.34 10.48
CA VAL A 391 -31.58 15.39 11.39
C VAL A 391 -32.76 16.33 11.72
N PRO A 392 -33.05 16.62 13.00
CA PRO A 392 -34.19 17.44 13.41
C PRO A 392 -34.14 18.90 12.95
N HIS A 393 -32.96 19.52 12.96
CA HIS A 393 -32.77 20.94 12.65
C HIS A 393 -31.83 21.12 11.46
N VAL A 394 -32.38 21.29 10.26
CA VAL A 394 -31.61 21.56 9.04
C VAL A 394 -31.73 23.03 8.67
N ILE A 395 -30.59 23.68 8.48
CA ILE A 395 -30.52 25.07 7.99
C ILE A 395 -30.10 25.04 6.52
N THR A 396 -30.96 25.57 5.67
CA THR A 396 -30.63 25.80 4.25
C THR A 396 -29.82 27.08 4.10
N LEU A 397 -28.54 26.96 3.73
CA LEU A 397 -27.71 28.14 3.46
C LEU A 397 -28.00 28.71 2.07
N SER A 398 -28.21 30.01 2.03
CA SER A 398 -28.43 30.78 0.81
C SER A 398 -28.04 32.24 1.05
N HIS A 399 -27.89 33.01 -0.03
CA HIS A 399 -27.62 34.44 0.09
C HIS A 399 -28.73 35.18 0.87
N SER A 400 -30.00 34.90 0.54
CA SER A 400 -31.15 35.53 1.22
C SER A 400 -31.18 35.23 2.71
N PHE A 401 -30.89 33.98 3.10
CA PHE A 401 -30.80 33.59 4.51
C PHE A 401 -29.70 34.37 5.24
N MET A 402 -28.52 34.52 4.64
CA MET A 402 -27.42 35.26 5.26
C MET A 402 -27.68 36.77 5.39
N GLU A 403 -28.40 37.36 4.45
CA GLU A 403 -28.86 38.76 4.52
C GLU A 403 -29.94 38.95 5.60
N GLU A 404 -30.84 37.97 5.76
CA GLU A 404 -31.80 37.98 6.85
C GLU A 404 -31.12 37.88 8.22
N LEU A 405 -30.17 36.95 8.39
CA LEU A 405 -29.37 36.85 9.61
C LEU A 405 -28.62 38.16 9.91
N GLY A 406 -28.07 38.82 8.89
CA GLY A 406 -27.39 40.12 9.05
C GLY A 406 -28.31 41.24 9.55
N ARG A 407 -29.61 41.19 9.23
CA ARG A 407 -30.62 42.14 9.74
C ARG A 407 -31.02 41.83 11.18
N LEU A 408 -31.05 40.56 11.56
CA LEU A 408 -31.50 40.10 12.88
C LEU A 408 -30.41 40.13 13.95
N GLN A 409 -29.13 40.00 13.58
CA GLN A 409 -27.99 39.95 14.50
C GLN A 409 -26.91 40.97 14.09
N PRO A 410 -26.78 42.12 14.77
CA PRO A 410 -25.67 43.04 14.51
C PRO A 410 -24.30 42.39 14.83
N PRO A 411 -23.24 42.73 14.08
CA PRO A 411 -21.99 41.95 14.01
C PRO A 411 -21.14 41.87 15.28
N HIS A 412 -21.46 42.60 16.35
CA HIS A 412 -20.50 42.90 17.42
C HIS A 412 -20.71 42.16 18.76
N GLU A 413 -21.80 41.44 18.99
CA GLU A 413 -22.14 41.02 20.36
C GLU A 413 -21.68 39.62 20.77
N GLN A 414 -21.45 38.68 19.85
CA GLN A 414 -21.13 37.29 20.22
C GLN A 414 -19.65 36.95 19.97
N LYS A 415 -18.83 36.90 21.02
CA LYS A 415 -17.47 36.34 20.93
C LYS A 415 -17.55 34.84 20.68
N SER A 416 -16.82 34.33 19.69
CA SER A 416 -16.60 32.88 19.56
C SER A 416 -16.10 32.30 20.89
N PRO A 417 -16.56 31.11 21.30
CA PRO A 417 -16.04 30.45 22.48
C PRO A 417 -14.52 30.30 22.41
N CYS A 418 -13.83 30.58 23.53
CA CYS A 418 -12.42 30.23 23.67
C CYS A 418 -12.34 28.70 23.75
N LEU A 419 -11.83 28.07 22.70
CA LEU A 419 -11.81 26.63 22.55
C LEU A 419 -10.42 26.08 22.85
N ASP A 420 -10.37 24.98 23.62
CA ASP A 420 -9.18 24.15 23.73
C ASP A 420 -8.83 23.61 22.33
N PRO A 421 -7.59 23.77 21.83
CA PRO A 421 -7.13 23.16 20.57
C PRO A 421 -7.31 21.63 20.50
N ARG A 422 -7.50 20.95 21.65
CA ARG A 422 -7.87 19.53 21.71
C ARG A 422 -9.31 19.27 21.35
N ALA A 423 -10.20 20.28 21.30
CA ALA A 423 -11.59 20.11 20.88
C ALA A 423 -11.68 19.45 19.49
N VAL A 424 -12.76 18.70 19.27
CA VAL A 424 -12.99 18.01 18.00
C VAL A 424 -13.34 19.04 16.94
N ALA A 425 -12.63 19.00 15.81
CA ALA A 425 -12.86 19.88 14.68
C ALA A 425 -13.77 19.24 13.63
N TYR A 426 -13.62 17.93 13.39
CA TYR A 426 -14.46 17.21 12.42
C TYR A 426 -14.48 15.70 12.65
N LEU A 427 -15.48 15.05 12.08
CA LEU A 427 -15.48 13.61 11.83
C LEU A 427 -15.21 13.34 10.36
N LEU A 428 -14.43 12.30 10.07
CA LEU A 428 -14.23 11.81 8.71
C LEU A 428 -14.56 10.32 8.66
N PHE A 429 -15.60 9.99 7.90
CA PHE A 429 -16.11 8.63 7.81
C PHE A 429 -15.40 7.84 6.72
N THR A 430 -15.04 6.60 7.04
CA THR A 430 -14.49 5.60 6.13
C THR A 430 -15.39 4.36 6.09
N SER A 431 -15.13 3.46 5.15
CA SER A 431 -15.68 2.10 5.19
C SER A 431 -15.29 1.39 6.49
N GLY A 432 -16.20 0.59 7.04
CA GLY A 432 -15.93 -0.21 8.23
C GLY A 432 -16.11 -1.71 8.00
N SER A 433 -15.24 -2.52 8.60
CA SER A 433 -15.26 -3.99 8.53
C SER A 433 -16.60 -4.67 8.86
N THR A 434 -17.50 -3.99 9.60
CA THR A 434 -18.80 -4.52 10.05
C THR A 434 -19.96 -4.26 9.10
N GLY A 435 -19.72 -3.75 7.87
CA GLY A 435 -20.82 -3.35 6.98
C GLY A 435 -21.29 -1.91 7.15
N GLN A 436 -20.75 -1.18 8.13
CA GLN A 436 -21.19 0.15 8.52
C GLN A 436 -20.03 1.15 8.51
N PRO A 437 -20.25 2.42 8.13
CA PRO A 437 -19.19 3.41 8.09
C PRO A 437 -18.68 3.72 9.50
N LYS A 438 -17.40 4.01 9.66
CA LYS A 438 -16.79 4.39 10.96
C LYS A 438 -16.23 5.81 10.86
N GLY A 439 -16.52 6.66 11.84
CA GLY A 439 -16.12 8.07 11.84
C GLY A 439 -14.89 8.31 12.68
N ALA A 440 -13.75 8.65 12.06
CA ALA A 440 -12.55 9.05 12.78
C ALA A 440 -12.74 10.44 13.42
N ILE A 441 -12.34 10.60 14.69
CA ILE A 441 -12.53 11.83 15.46
C ILE A 441 -11.25 12.68 15.47
N LEU A 442 -11.26 13.84 14.80
CA LEU A 442 -10.07 14.67 14.60
C LEU A 442 -10.17 15.99 15.36
N GLU A 443 -9.06 16.38 16.00
CA GLU A 443 -8.97 17.59 16.83
C GLU A 443 -8.50 18.80 16.02
N HIS A 444 -8.81 20.01 16.50
CA HIS A 444 -8.34 21.25 15.89
C HIS A 444 -6.80 21.29 15.75
N ARG A 445 -6.07 20.99 16.82
CA ARG A 445 -4.60 20.97 16.83
C ARG A 445 -4.01 19.97 15.84
N SER A 446 -4.66 18.82 15.67
CA SER A 446 -4.22 17.74 14.79
C SER A 446 -4.19 18.21 13.35
N PHE A 447 -5.30 18.81 12.91
CA PHE A 447 -5.43 19.27 11.53
C PHE A 447 -4.73 20.62 11.29
N ALA A 448 -4.64 21.49 12.29
CA ALA A 448 -3.84 22.71 12.21
C ALA A 448 -2.36 22.38 11.97
N ALA A 449 -1.81 21.38 12.68
CA ALA A 449 -0.45 20.89 12.46
C ALA A 449 -0.28 20.28 11.05
N ALA A 450 -1.21 19.43 10.61
CA ALA A 450 -1.17 18.86 9.26
C ALA A 450 -1.24 19.94 8.17
N SER A 451 -2.11 20.94 8.34
CA SER A 451 -2.24 22.07 7.41
C SER A 451 -0.95 22.86 7.31
N ARG A 452 -0.29 23.19 8.44
CA ARG A 452 1.02 23.84 8.44
C ARG A 452 2.09 23.02 7.76
N GLY A 453 2.07 21.70 7.92
CA GLY A 453 2.96 20.77 7.23
C GLY A 453 2.85 20.91 5.71
N VAL A 454 1.63 20.88 5.18
CA VAL A 454 1.36 21.08 3.74
C VAL A 454 1.80 22.48 3.30
N VAL A 455 1.40 23.53 4.02
CA VAL A 455 1.75 24.92 3.70
C VAL A 455 3.25 25.12 3.62
N ALA A 456 4.01 24.60 4.59
CA ALA A 456 5.46 24.73 4.64
C ALA A 456 6.14 23.92 3.53
N MET A 457 5.75 22.66 3.33
CA MET A 457 6.37 21.75 2.36
C MET A 457 6.13 22.17 0.91
N THR A 458 4.95 22.71 0.59
CA THR A 458 4.61 23.10 -0.78
C THR A 458 4.65 24.62 -1.01
N HIS A 459 5.19 25.38 -0.05
CA HIS A 459 5.30 26.84 -0.11
C HIS A 459 3.98 27.57 -0.43
N MET A 460 2.88 27.16 0.21
CA MET A 460 1.61 27.87 0.05
C MET A 460 1.70 29.29 0.63
N SER A 461 1.05 30.25 -0.03
CA SER A 461 1.04 31.66 0.34
C SER A 461 -0.26 32.35 -0.07
N SER A 462 -0.34 33.67 0.11
CA SER A 462 -1.46 34.49 -0.38
C SER A 462 -1.65 34.48 -1.90
N THR A 463 -0.65 34.01 -2.66
CA THR A 463 -0.76 33.86 -4.13
C THR A 463 -1.24 32.47 -4.55
N THR A 464 -1.39 31.53 -3.61
CA THR A 464 -1.84 30.17 -3.89
C THR A 464 -3.31 30.15 -4.26
N ARG A 465 -3.64 29.48 -5.37
CA ARG A 465 -4.99 29.27 -5.89
C ARG A 465 -5.20 27.77 -6.01
N THR A 466 -5.82 27.20 -4.99
CA THR A 466 -5.99 25.76 -4.82
C THR A 466 -7.27 25.29 -5.48
N LEU A 467 -7.19 24.33 -6.39
CA LEU A 467 -8.37 23.66 -6.92
C LEU A 467 -9.06 22.83 -5.83
N GLN A 468 -10.32 23.12 -5.56
CA GLN A 468 -11.18 22.25 -4.76
C GLN A 468 -11.75 21.15 -5.68
N HIS A 469 -11.05 20.01 -5.73
CA HIS A 469 -11.37 18.91 -6.63
C HIS A 469 -11.96 17.70 -5.89
N SER A 470 -11.42 17.39 -4.72
CA SER A 470 -11.72 16.14 -4.04
C SER A 470 -13.20 16.04 -3.63
N SER A 471 -13.73 14.81 -3.57
CA SER A 471 -15.04 14.53 -2.98
C SER A 471 -15.08 15.05 -1.55
N TYR A 472 -16.23 15.58 -1.13
CA TYR A 472 -16.41 16.08 0.22
C TYR A 472 -16.38 14.97 1.28
N SER A 473 -16.56 13.73 0.88
CA SER A 473 -16.34 12.57 1.74
C SER A 473 -14.87 12.26 1.99
N PHE A 474 -13.93 12.94 1.31
CA PHE A 474 -12.49 12.66 1.41
C PHE A 474 -11.77 13.74 2.20
N GLY A 475 -10.82 13.33 3.04
CA GLY A 475 -9.97 14.24 3.80
C GLY A 475 -9.16 15.21 2.94
N ALA A 476 -8.87 14.84 1.68
CA ALA A 476 -8.21 15.73 0.72
C ALA A 476 -9.01 17.02 0.45
N ALA A 477 -10.35 16.98 0.44
CA ALA A 477 -11.17 18.19 0.29
C ALA A 477 -11.01 19.13 1.49
N ILE A 478 -10.87 18.56 2.70
CA ILE A 478 -10.61 19.34 3.91
C ILE A 478 -9.24 20.02 3.82
N VAL A 479 -8.21 19.32 3.31
CA VAL A 479 -6.87 19.91 3.08
C VAL A 479 -6.94 21.03 2.05
N GLU A 480 -7.57 20.79 0.90
CA GLU A 480 -7.75 21.79 -0.17
C GLU A 480 -8.39 23.09 0.36
N ILE A 481 -9.36 22.98 1.27
CA ILE A 481 -10.05 24.13 1.86
C ILE A 481 -9.20 24.76 2.97
N ILE A 482 -8.89 24.00 4.01
CA ILE A 482 -8.36 24.57 5.26
C ILE A 482 -6.87 24.94 5.11
N ALA A 483 -6.03 24.13 4.47
CA ALA A 483 -4.62 24.49 4.30
C ALA A 483 -4.46 25.76 3.46
N THR A 484 -5.31 25.92 2.43
CA THR A 484 -5.37 27.14 1.61
C THR A 484 -5.79 28.36 2.42
N LEU A 485 -6.85 28.23 3.23
CA LEU A 485 -7.32 29.34 4.06
C LEU A 485 -6.34 29.70 5.19
N VAL A 486 -5.63 28.72 5.75
CA VAL A 486 -4.56 28.94 6.74
C VAL A 486 -3.36 29.65 6.10
N ALA A 487 -3.05 29.36 4.83
CA ALA A 487 -1.96 30.01 4.08
C ALA A 487 -2.29 31.44 3.62
N GLY A 488 -3.54 31.88 3.72
CA GLY A 488 -4.00 33.16 3.15
C GLY A 488 -4.28 33.10 1.64
N GLY A 489 -4.32 31.90 1.04
CA GLY A 489 -4.58 31.69 -0.38
C GLY A 489 -6.07 31.71 -0.74
N CYS A 490 -6.39 31.35 -1.98
CA CYS A 490 -7.74 31.30 -2.53
C CYS A 490 -8.17 29.86 -2.85
N VAL A 491 -9.30 29.42 -2.31
CA VAL A 491 -9.95 28.15 -2.69
C VAL A 491 -10.73 28.38 -3.98
N VAL A 492 -10.40 27.64 -5.04
CA VAL A 492 -11.07 27.70 -6.34
C VAL A 492 -12.10 26.57 -6.42
N VAL A 493 -13.39 26.90 -6.47
CA VAL A 493 -14.49 25.93 -6.42
C VAL A 493 -15.21 25.87 -7.77
N LEU A 494 -14.90 24.85 -8.55
CA LEU A 494 -15.57 24.58 -9.81
C LEU A 494 -16.91 23.88 -9.57
N SER A 495 -17.88 24.05 -10.48
CA SER A 495 -19.07 23.20 -10.52
C SER A 495 -18.70 21.74 -10.79
N ASP A 496 -19.57 20.79 -10.45
CA ASP A 496 -19.32 19.37 -10.74
C ASP A 496 -19.17 19.08 -12.24
N THR A 497 -19.90 19.81 -13.09
CA THR A 497 -19.77 19.70 -14.55
C THR A 497 -18.39 20.15 -15.03
N GLU A 498 -17.90 21.31 -14.58
CA GLU A 498 -16.56 21.81 -14.90
C GLU A 498 -15.47 20.86 -14.38
N ARG A 499 -15.61 20.44 -13.12
CA ARG A 499 -14.65 19.57 -12.42
C ARG A 499 -14.49 18.21 -13.08
N LEU A 500 -15.56 17.63 -13.60
CA LEU A 500 -15.55 16.31 -14.23
C LEU A 500 -15.33 16.36 -15.74
N SER A 501 -15.94 17.33 -16.44
CA SER A 501 -15.94 17.32 -17.91
C SER A 501 -14.87 18.26 -18.50
N ASN A 502 -14.53 19.38 -17.85
CA ASN A 502 -13.71 20.43 -18.45
C ASN A 502 -12.59 20.96 -17.53
N VAL A 503 -12.04 20.09 -16.67
CA VAL A 503 -11.17 20.50 -15.56
C VAL A 503 -9.97 21.33 -15.99
N ALA A 504 -9.29 20.98 -17.09
CA ALA A 504 -8.09 21.68 -17.54
C ALA A 504 -8.40 23.12 -17.99
N ALA A 505 -9.42 23.31 -18.82
CA ALA A 505 -9.81 24.63 -19.28
C ALA A 505 -10.34 25.50 -18.12
N SER A 506 -11.09 24.91 -17.18
CA SER A 506 -11.54 25.61 -15.97
C SER A 506 -10.36 25.97 -15.06
N MET A 507 -9.36 25.10 -14.90
CA MET A 507 -8.14 25.44 -14.15
C MET A 507 -7.43 26.67 -14.74
N VAL A 508 -7.33 26.77 -16.06
CA VAL A 508 -6.77 27.95 -16.74
C VAL A 508 -7.65 29.18 -16.52
N ALA A 509 -8.96 29.07 -16.75
CA ALA A 509 -9.90 30.18 -16.59
C ALA A 509 -9.88 30.77 -15.17
N TYR A 510 -9.76 29.93 -14.15
CA TYR A 510 -9.69 30.35 -12.75
C TYR A 510 -8.25 30.55 -12.23
N SER A 511 -7.23 30.43 -13.10
CA SER A 511 -5.81 30.58 -12.75
C SER A 511 -5.37 29.71 -11.56
N VAL A 512 -5.77 28.44 -11.56
CA VAL A 512 -5.35 27.45 -10.54
C VAL A 512 -3.84 27.25 -10.63
N ASN A 513 -3.13 27.35 -9.49
CA ASN A 513 -1.68 27.12 -9.44
C ASN A 513 -1.25 26.03 -8.45
N TRP A 514 -2.20 25.48 -7.67
CA TRP A 514 -1.99 24.36 -6.76
C TRP A 514 -3.16 23.38 -6.89
N ALA A 515 -2.89 22.08 -6.98
CA ALA A 515 -3.92 21.06 -7.03
C ALA A 515 -3.51 19.79 -6.29
N PHE A 516 -4.51 19.10 -5.73
CA PHE A 516 -4.38 17.71 -5.29
C PHE A 516 -5.12 16.80 -6.27
N MET A 517 -4.45 15.75 -6.75
CA MET A 517 -5.07 14.75 -7.64
C MET A 517 -4.60 13.34 -7.30
N THR A 518 -5.50 12.36 -7.38
CA THR A 518 -5.04 10.97 -7.37
C THR A 518 -4.23 10.68 -8.65
N PRO A 519 -3.26 9.75 -8.60
CA PRO A 519 -2.53 9.30 -9.79
C PRO A 519 -3.44 8.97 -10.96
N SER A 520 -4.54 8.24 -10.73
CA SER A 520 -5.55 7.93 -11.75
C SER A 520 -6.10 9.19 -12.42
N PHE A 521 -6.53 10.20 -11.66
CA PHE A 521 -7.08 11.42 -12.22
C PHE A 521 -6.03 12.27 -12.94
N ALA A 522 -4.81 12.35 -12.41
CA ALA A 522 -3.70 13.09 -13.02
C ALA A 522 -3.37 12.60 -14.45
N ARG A 523 -3.71 11.35 -14.81
CA ARG A 523 -3.57 10.81 -16.19
C ARG A 523 -4.59 11.34 -17.19
N THR A 524 -5.65 12.00 -16.74
CA THR A 524 -6.67 12.60 -17.64
C THR A 524 -6.37 14.04 -18.02
N VAL A 525 -5.41 14.66 -17.36
CA VAL A 525 -5.00 16.03 -17.61
C VAL A 525 -3.62 16.01 -18.26
N ASN A 526 -3.48 16.67 -19.39
CA ASN A 526 -2.17 16.90 -19.99
C ASN A 526 -1.54 18.14 -19.32
N PRO A 527 -0.30 18.08 -18.81
CA PRO A 527 0.38 19.24 -18.24
C PRO A 527 0.40 20.47 -19.17
N ALA A 528 0.48 20.26 -20.49
CA ALA A 528 0.47 21.34 -21.47
C ALA A 528 -0.87 22.12 -21.53
N ASP A 529 -1.97 21.50 -21.11
CA ASP A 529 -3.30 22.12 -21.09
C ASP A 529 -3.53 22.95 -19.81
N VAL A 530 -2.64 22.85 -18.82
CA VAL A 530 -2.73 23.55 -17.53
C VAL A 530 -1.44 24.30 -17.17
N PRO A 531 -0.93 25.21 -18.03
CA PRO A 531 0.34 25.92 -17.80
C PRO A 531 0.33 26.84 -16.57
N CYS A 532 -0.85 27.12 -16.01
CA CYS A 532 -1.01 27.87 -14.76
C CYS A 532 -0.62 27.07 -13.51
N LEU A 533 -0.65 25.73 -13.57
CA LEU A 533 -0.35 24.85 -12.45
C LEU A 533 1.14 24.90 -12.11
N ARG A 534 1.47 25.11 -10.83
CA ARG A 534 2.87 25.16 -10.34
C ARG A 534 3.19 24.04 -9.38
N VAL A 535 2.21 23.62 -8.58
CA VAL A 535 2.33 22.57 -7.58
C VAL A 535 1.25 21.52 -7.81
N LEU A 536 1.66 20.26 -7.89
CA LEU A 536 0.75 19.12 -7.90
C LEU A 536 1.10 18.21 -6.74
N ALA A 537 0.17 18.06 -5.79
CA ALA A 537 0.25 17.03 -4.77
C ALA A 537 -0.54 15.80 -5.26
N THR A 538 0.05 14.62 -5.15
CA THR A 538 -0.60 13.37 -5.52
C THR A 538 -0.57 12.35 -4.39
N GLY A 539 -1.68 11.62 -4.22
CA GLY A 539 -1.79 10.58 -3.20
C GLY A 539 -3.17 9.94 -3.19
N GLY A 540 -3.39 9.11 -2.17
CA GLY A 540 -4.57 8.24 -2.07
C GLY A 540 -4.40 6.91 -2.82
N GLU A 541 -3.52 6.85 -3.81
CA GLU A 541 -3.09 5.64 -4.52
C GLU A 541 -1.54 5.61 -4.56
N GLY A 542 -0.97 4.46 -4.92
CA GLY A 542 0.47 4.37 -5.19
C GLY A 542 0.85 5.23 -6.40
N VAL A 543 1.92 6.01 -6.28
CA VAL A 543 2.44 6.81 -7.39
C VAL A 543 3.31 5.92 -8.27
N THR A 544 3.08 5.95 -9.57
CA THR A 544 3.81 5.18 -10.57
C THR A 544 4.82 6.07 -11.31
N SER A 545 5.87 5.47 -11.87
CA SER A 545 6.96 6.20 -12.51
C SER A 545 6.52 7.07 -13.70
N ASP A 546 5.45 6.69 -14.40
CA ASP A 546 4.93 7.45 -15.54
C ASP A 546 4.27 8.78 -15.13
N ILE A 547 3.67 8.86 -13.92
CA ILE A 547 3.15 10.12 -13.37
C ILE A 547 4.31 11.07 -13.10
N VAL A 548 5.41 10.55 -12.54
CA VAL A 548 6.63 11.33 -12.29
C VAL A 548 7.22 11.82 -13.62
N GLU A 549 7.30 10.97 -14.63
CA GLU A 549 7.80 11.34 -15.97
C GLU A 549 6.92 12.41 -16.64
N THR A 550 5.60 12.28 -16.52
CA THR A 550 4.64 13.21 -17.13
C THR A 550 4.65 14.57 -16.45
N TRP A 551 4.70 14.62 -15.11
CA TRP A 551 4.43 15.85 -14.36
C TRP A 551 5.67 16.53 -13.76
N ALA A 552 6.71 15.79 -13.36
CA ALA A 552 7.80 16.36 -12.55
C ALA A 552 8.62 17.45 -13.26
N SER A 553 8.62 17.49 -14.60
CA SER A 553 9.28 18.56 -15.37
C SER A 553 8.42 19.81 -15.55
N PHE A 554 7.11 19.72 -15.30
CA PHE A 554 6.15 20.82 -15.50
C PHE A 554 5.77 21.50 -14.19
N VAL A 555 5.76 20.76 -13.08
CA VAL A 555 5.31 21.24 -11.77
C VAL A 555 6.23 20.74 -10.66
N SER A 556 6.19 21.42 -9.50
CA SER A 556 6.70 20.83 -8.26
C SER A 556 5.76 19.70 -7.83
N LEU A 557 6.14 18.46 -8.13
CA LEU A 557 5.36 17.26 -7.88
C LEU A 557 5.63 16.70 -6.47
N TYR A 558 4.61 16.58 -5.63
CA TYR A 558 4.72 16.02 -4.29
C TYR A 558 3.91 14.74 -4.15
N THR A 559 4.43 13.76 -3.42
CA THR A 559 3.68 12.56 -3.01
C THR A 559 3.19 12.75 -1.58
N VAL A 560 1.95 12.36 -1.30
CA VAL A 560 1.38 12.48 0.04
C VAL A 560 0.89 11.13 0.54
N TYR A 561 1.10 10.89 1.83
CA TYR A 561 0.62 9.71 2.52
C TYR A 561 -0.29 10.10 3.69
N GLY A 562 -1.38 9.35 3.82
CA GLY A 562 -2.56 9.84 4.51
C GLY A 562 -3.68 8.81 4.60
N SER A 563 -4.47 8.94 5.66
CA SER A 563 -5.77 8.30 5.86
C SER A 563 -6.64 9.20 6.75
N ALA A 564 -7.91 8.83 6.94
CA ALA A 564 -8.83 9.61 7.78
C ALA A 564 -8.34 9.73 9.23
N GLU A 565 -7.74 8.66 9.75
CA GLU A 565 -7.29 8.48 11.13
C GLU A 565 -6.04 9.31 11.49
N GLN A 566 -5.41 9.96 10.51
CA GLN A 566 -4.15 10.69 10.68
C GLN A 566 -4.19 12.10 10.07
N SER A 567 -5.31 12.81 10.27
CA SER A 567 -5.52 14.18 9.78
C SER A 567 -5.37 14.34 8.26
N SER A 568 -5.77 13.31 7.51
CA SER A 568 -5.80 13.24 6.04
C SER A 568 -4.45 13.21 5.33
N ILE A 569 -3.45 13.96 5.78
CA ILE A 569 -2.06 13.87 5.31
C ILE A 569 -1.14 13.85 6.53
N ALA A 570 -0.37 12.77 6.66
CA ALA A 570 0.59 12.58 7.73
C ALA A 570 2.03 12.76 7.29
N ALA A 571 2.36 12.39 6.04
CA ALA A 571 3.69 12.46 5.49
C ALA A 571 3.66 12.95 4.03
N MET A 572 4.75 13.56 3.60
CA MET A 572 4.90 14.08 2.24
C MET A 572 6.34 13.94 1.75
N ALA A 573 6.51 13.55 0.49
CA ALA A 573 7.79 13.57 -0.23
C ALA A 573 7.75 14.58 -1.38
N GLY A 574 8.93 15.10 -1.74
CA GLY A 574 9.12 15.94 -2.91
C GLY A 574 9.78 17.30 -2.62
N PRO A 575 9.92 18.15 -3.66
CA PRO A 575 9.45 17.89 -5.03
C PRO A 575 10.21 16.73 -5.68
N LEU A 576 9.48 15.82 -6.31
CA LEU A 576 10.06 14.72 -7.07
C LEU A 576 10.67 15.26 -8.36
N ALA A 577 11.84 14.75 -8.72
CA ALA A 577 12.50 15.08 -9.98
C ALA A 577 12.43 13.91 -10.97
N THR A 578 12.49 14.20 -12.28
CA THR A 578 12.39 13.19 -13.36
C THR A 578 13.45 12.09 -13.29
N HIS A 579 14.60 12.30 -12.62
CA HIS A 579 15.62 11.27 -12.41
C HIS A 579 15.32 10.36 -11.21
N GLN A 580 14.34 10.70 -10.37
CA GLN A 580 13.92 9.93 -9.20
C GLN A 580 12.81 8.93 -9.53
N ARG A 581 12.73 8.42 -10.77
CA ARG A 581 11.68 7.50 -11.26
C ARG A 581 11.54 6.24 -10.40
N GLY A 582 12.67 5.73 -9.91
CA GLY A 582 12.74 4.57 -9.01
C GLY A 582 12.29 4.85 -7.57
N ASN A 583 11.94 6.09 -7.24
CA ASN A 583 11.54 6.51 -5.90
C ASN A 583 10.02 6.71 -5.76
N SER A 584 9.21 6.16 -6.68
CA SER A 584 7.75 6.42 -6.70
C SER A 584 7.00 5.80 -5.50
N ALA A 585 7.60 4.78 -4.87
CA ALA A 585 7.12 4.20 -3.62
C ALA A 585 7.40 5.08 -2.38
N ASN A 586 8.24 6.10 -2.50
CA ASN A 586 8.60 6.97 -1.39
C ASN A 586 7.51 7.99 -1.11
N VAL A 587 7.03 7.96 0.11
CA VAL A 587 5.97 8.84 0.62
C VAL A 587 6.49 9.87 1.62
N GLY A 588 7.81 9.96 1.75
CA GLY A 588 8.52 11.02 2.43
C GLY A 588 8.54 10.86 3.95
N SER A 589 8.58 11.98 4.65
CA SER A 589 8.68 12.01 6.12
C SER A 589 7.39 12.54 6.73
N PRO A 590 7.05 12.11 7.96
CA PRO A 590 5.96 12.71 8.71
C PRO A 590 6.14 14.22 8.93
N PHE A 591 5.02 14.94 9.00
CA PHE A 591 5.02 16.33 9.44
C PHE A 591 5.41 16.44 10.92
N ALA A 592 5.84 17.64 11.33
CA ALA A 592 6.24 17.89 12.71
C ALA A 592 5.09 17.54 13.70
N GLY A 593 5.46 16.94 14.83
CA GLY A 593 4.49 16.45 15.81
C GLY A 593 3.84 15.11 15.45
N CYS A 594 4.23 14.49 14.32
CA CYS A 594 3.93 13.11 13.97
C CYS A 594 5.23 12.31 13.89
N TYR A 595 5.22 11.11 14.42
CA TYR A 595 6.34 10.17 14.42
C TYR A 595 5.92 8.91 13.68
N ALA A 596 6.80 8.37 12.85
CA ALA A 596 6.57 7.14 12.13
C ALA A 596 7.46 6.05 12.70
N TRP A 597 6.84 4.97 13.16
CA TRP A 597 7.48 3.78 13.70
C TRP A 597 7.13 2.60 12.80
N ILE A 598 8.08 1.68 12.59
CA ILE A 598 7.84 0.47 11.81
C ILE A 598 7.97 -0.70 12.75
N VAL A 599 6.87 -1.44 12.92
CA VAL A 599 6.80 -2.61 13.82
C VAL A 599 6.79 -3.90 13.01
N GLN A 600 7.21 -5.00 13.63
CA GLN A 600 7.02 -6.31 13.02
C GLN A 600 5.52 -6.57 12.86
N PRO A 601 5.04 -6.96 11.66
CA PRO A 601 3.61 -7.13 11.42
C PRO A 601 2.96 -8.01 12.51
N ASP A 602 3.39 -9.25 12.66
CA ASP A 602 2.74 -10.19 13.59
C ASP A 602 3.02 -9.92 15.07
N ARG A 603 3.93 -8.99 15.38
CA ARG A 603 4.35 -8.66 16.74
C ARG A 603 4.61 -7.15 16.89
N PRO A 604 3.55 -6.34 17.01
CA PRO A 604 3.68 -4.88 17.06
C PRO A 604 4.44 -4.36 18.30
N GLU A 605 4.67 -5.21 19.31
CA GLU A 605 5.56 -4.95 20.45
C GLU A 605 7.06 -5.01 20.12
N LYS A 606 7.43 -5.29 18.87
CA LYS A 606 8.81 -5.28 18.39
C LYS A 606 8.92 -4.36 17.18
N LEU A 607 9.93 -3.48 17.17
CA LEU A 607 10.26 -2.68 16.01
C LEU A 607 10.90 -3.55 14.91
N ALA A 608 10.63 -3.23 13.66
CA ALA A 608 11.32 -3.81 12.52
C ALA A 608 12.73 -3.18 12.40
N PRO A 609 13.77 -3.97 12.10
CA PRO A 609 15.11 -3.44 11.83
C PRO A 609 15.09 -2.50 10.63
N VAL A 610 16.00 -1.53 10.60
CA VAL A 610 15.97 -0.53 9.54
C VAL A 610 16.33 -1.17 8.19
N GLY A 611 15.48 -0.95 7.18
CA GLY A 611 15.57 -1.56 5.85
C GLY A 611 14.73 -2.84 5.68
N CYS A 612 14.23 -3.43 6.78
CA CYS A 612 13.24 -4.49 6.72
C CYS A 612 11.84 -3.91 6.49
N VAL A 613 10.95 -4.72 5.91
CA VAL A 613 9.53 -4.38 5.79
C VAL A 613 8.87 -4.56 7.17
N GLY A 614 7.86 -3.74 7.45
CA GLY A 614 7.02 -3.89 8.62
C GLY A 614 5.79 -3.00 8.56
N GLU A 615 4.93 -3.11 9.57
CA GLU A 615 3.71 -2.30 9.65
C GLU A 615 4.02 -0.89 10.15
N LEU A 616 3.51 0.12 9.45
CA LEU A 616 3.62 1.51 9.88
C LEU A 616 2.66 1.80 11.04
N VAL A 617 3.23 2.28 12.13
CA VAL A 617 2.54 2.85 13.29
C VAL A 617 2.88 4.33 13.38
N LEU A 618 1.87 5.18 13.34
CA LEU A 618 2.03 6.60 13.58
C LEU A 618 1.79 6.95 15.04
N GLU A 619 2.52 7.93 15.56
CA GLU A 619 2.34 8.49 16.89
C GLU A 619 2.25 10.02 16.80
N GLY A 620 1.40 10.63 17.63
CA GLY A 620 1.50 12.06 17.93
C GLY A 620 0.23 12.84 17.61
N ALA A 621 0.40 14.15 17.35
CA ALA A 621 -0.71 15.08 17.30
C ALA A 621 -1.65 14.86 16.12
N LEU A 622 -1.14 14.35 15.00
CA LEU A 622 -1.92 14.14 13.77
C LEU A 622 -2.89 12.95 13.88
N VAL A 623 -2.67 12.05 14.85
CA VAL A 623 -3.46 10.84 15.07
C VAL A 623 -4.81 11.20 15.69
N ALA A 624 -5.90 10.64 15.15
CA ALA A 624 -7.27 10.77 15.64
C ALA A 624 -7.44 10.24 17.08
N ARG A 625 -8.51 10.64 17.77
CA ARG A 625 -8.85 10.09 19.10
C ARG A 625 -9.21 8.61 19.06
N GLY A 626 -9.72 8.15 17.92
CA GLY A 626 -10.42 6.89 17.76
C GLY A 626 -11.58 7.03 16.79
N TYR A 627 -12.46 6.04 16.81
CA TYR A 627 -13.72 6.03 16.06
C TYR A 627 -14.89 6.36 16.99
N ILE A 628 -15.86 7.14 16.50
CA ILE A 628 -17.09 7.47 17.25
C ILE A 628 -17.89 6.21 17.57
N ASP A 629 -18.21 6.02 18.85
CA ASP A 629 -19.02 4.91 19.40
C ASP A 629 -18.58 3.49 18.97
N GLU A 630 -17.30 3.29 18.67
CA GLU A 630 -16.75 2.03 18.13
C GLU A 630 -15.55 1.56 18.97
N VAL A 631 -15.82 1.06 20.18
CA VAL A 631 -14.80 0.74 21.20
C VAL A 631 -13.78 -0.30 20.74
N GLU A 632 -14.24 -1.42 20.17
CA GLU A 632 -13.36 -2.52 19.74
C GLU A 632 -12.48 -2.12 18.56
N SER A 633 -13.08 -1.51 17.53
CA SER A 633 -12.35 -0.97 16.37
C SER A 633 -11.32 0.07 16.79
N THR A 634 -11.67 0.91 17.77
CA THR A 634 -10.76 1.92 18.33
C THR A 634 -9.60 1.27 19.06
N ALA A 635 -9.85 0.29 19.93
CA ALA A 635 -8.79 -0.40 20.66
C ALA A 635 -7.82 -1.15 19.74
N ALA A 636 -8.33 -1.73 18.65
CA ALA A 636 -7.52 -2.45 17.67
C ALA A 636 -6.62 -1.50 16.82
N ALA A 637 -7.19 -0.38 16.36
CA ALA A 637 -6.49 0.56 15.48
C ALA A 637 -5.64 1.60 16.25
N PHE A 638 -6.02 1.94 17.48
CA PHE A 638 -5.37 2.96 18.31
C PHE A 638 -4.90 2.39 19.67
N PRO A 639 -3.82 1.60 19.69
CA PRO A 639 -3.25 1.09 20.93
C PRO A 639 -2.87 2.21 21.90
N LYS A 640 -3.02 1.96 23.20
CA LYS A 640 -2.69 2.95 24.25
C LYS A 640 -1.20 3.24 24.39
N GLY A 641 -0.35 2.32 23.93
CA GLY A 641 1.10 2.43 24.00
C GLY A 641 1.77 1.14 23.54
N PHE A 642 3.09 1.21 23.40
CA PHE A 642 3.95 0.07 23.08
C PHE A 642 5.15 0.04 24.02
N SER A 643 5.60 -1.15 24.40
CA SER A 643 6.70 -1.32 25.35
C SER A 643 8.02 -0.69 24.86
N TRP A 644 8.36 -0.85 23.58
CA TRP A 644 9.58 -0.29 22.98
C TRP A 644 9.63 1.24 22.99
N ARG A 645 8.49 1.91 23.21
CA ARG A 645 8.41 3.38 23.18
C ARG A 645 9.27 4.05 24.24
N CYS A 646 9.51 3.39 25.37
CA CYS A 646 10.37 3.89 26.46
C CYS A 646 11.83 4.08 26.03
N LEU A 647 12.27 3.43 24.95
CA LEU A 647 13.62 3.54 24.40
C LEU A 647 13.88 4.88 23.68
N PHE A 648 12.83 5.66 23.39
CA PHE A 648 12.89 6.88 22.58
C PHE A 648 12.29 8.09 23.31
N PRO A 649 12.80 8.51 24.48
CA PRO A 649 12.20 9.60 25.25
C PRO A 649 12.15 10.90 24.43
N LEU A 650 10.98 11.56 24.39
CA LEU A 650 10.81 12.88 23.80
C LEU A 650 11.06 13.96 24.86
N HIS A 651 11.53 15.14 24.44
CA HIS A 651 11.73 16.28 25.33
C HIS A 651 10.43 16.83 25.95
N GLN A 652 9.26 16.52 25.37
CA GLN A 652 7.95 16.94 25.88
C GLN A 652 7.09 15.72 26.20
N GLU A 653 6.84 15.49 27.48
CA GLU A 653 5.86 14.52 27.96
C GLU A 653 4.44 15.06 27.71
N GLY A 654 3.81 14.57 26.65
CA GLY A 654 2.37 14.67 26.47
C GLY A 654 1.81 13.28 26.21
N SER A 655 0.56 13.02 26.60
CA SER A 655 -0.13 11.83 26.11
C SER A 655 -0.16 11.87 24.58
N THR A 656 0.62 10.98 23.96
CA THR A 656 0.58 10.72 22.53
C THR A 656 -0.38 9.56 22.26
N ARG A 657 -0.97 9.58 21.07
CA ARG A 657 -1.83 8.50 20.56
C ARG A 657 -1.07 7.74 19.50
N PHE A 658 -1.24 6.42 19.46
CA PHE A 658 -0.73 5.57 18.40
C PHE A 658 -1.85 5.22 17.42
N TYR A 659 -1.49 5.02 16.16
CA TYR A 659 -2.38 4.51 15.15
C TYR A 659 -1.66 3.47 14.27
N ARG A 660 -2.22 2.27 14.24
CA ARG A 660 -1.79 1.16 13.39
C ARG A 660 -2.43 1.31 12.03
N THR A 661 -1.62 1.65 11.02
CA THR A 661 -2.16 2.02 9.70
C THR A 661 -2.62 0.81 8.88
N GLY A 662 -2.08 -0.38 9.17
CA GLY A 662 -2.23 -1.59 8.34
C GLY A 662 -1.45 -1.53 7.02
N ASP A 663 -0.70 -0.45 6.76
CA ASP A 663 0.18 -0.32 5.61
C ASP A 663 1.56 -0.90 5.95
N LEU A 664 2.12 -1.69 5.03
CA LEU A 664 3.47 -2.24 5.10
C LEU A 664 4.44 -1.27 4.41
N VAL A 665 5.48 -0.87 5.14
CA VAL A 665 6.47 0.10 4.70
C VAL A 665 7.86 -0.33 5.16
N ARG A 666 8.90 0.36 4.67
CA ARG A 666 10.24 0.32 5.24
C ARG A 666 10.83 1.72 5.32
N TYR A 667 11.81 1.92 6.19
CA TYR A 667 12.63 3.14 6.14
C TYR A 667 13.58 3.07 4.96
N ALA A 668 13.60 4.14 4.16
CA ALA A 668 14.70 4.43 3.27
C ALA A 668 15.96 4.81 4.09
N VAL A 669 17.09 4.90 3.39
CA VAL A 669 18.41 5.18 3.99
C VAL A 669 18.46 6.54 4.71
N ASP A 670 17.65 7.50 4.28
CA ASP A 670 17.54 8.86 4.84
C ASP A 670 16.45 9.01 5.91
N GLY A 671 15.67 7.97 6.19
CA GLY A 671 14.56 7.97 7.15
C GLY A 671 13.20 8.31 6.55
N THR A 672 13.11 8.56 5.24
CA THR A 672 11.82 8.63 4.56
C THR A 672 11.16 7.25 4.50
N LEU A 673 9.86 7.22 4.27
CA LEU A 673 9.06 6.00 4.23
C LEU A 673 8.89 5.52 2.79
N GLU A 674 9.23 4.27 2.53
CA GLU A 674 8.89 3.57 1.28
C GLU A 674 7.67 2.69 1.51
N PHE A 675 6.58 2.95 0.78
CA PHE A 675 5.38 2.12 0.80
C PHE A 675 5.63 0.81 0.05
N VAL A 676 5.29 -0.31 0.66
CA VAL A 676 5.48 -1.65 0.08
C VAL A 676 4.14 -2.26 -0.32
N ALA A 677 3.23 -2.43 0.65
CA ALA A 677 1.96 -3.12 0.44
C ALA A 677 0.97 -2.78 1.56
N ARG A 678 -0.19 -3.46 1.55
CA ARG A 678 -1.11 -3.49 2.68
C ARG A 678 -1.15 -4.86 3.32
N ARG A 679 -1.26 -4.88 4.64
CA ARG A 679 -1.10 -6.11 5.43
C ARG A 679 -2.21 -7.13 5.19
N ASN A 680 -3.50 -6.75 5.16
CA ASN A 680 -4.67 -7.61 4.83
C ASN A 680 -5.99 -6.82 4.84
N GLY A 681 -6.98 -7.19 4.00
CA GLY A 681 -8.41 -6.79 4.09
C GLY A 681 -8.78 -5.35 3.68
N TYR A 682 -7.81 -4.44 3.71
CA TYR A 682 -7.96 -3.05 3.29
C TYR A 682 -7.29 -2.82 1.95
N ILE A 683 -7.99 -2.12 1.05
CA ILE A 683 -7.44 -1.72 -0.26
C ILE A 683 -7.64 -0.21 -0.47
N LYS A 684 -6.70 0.43 -1.15
CA LYS A 684 -6.83 1.81 -1.62
C LYS A 684 -7.23 1.75 -3.08
N LEU A 685 -8.53 1.84 -3.37
CA LEU A 685 -9.03 1.95 -4.74
C LEU A 685 -9.46 3.39 -4.98
N ARG A 686 -8.92 4.02 -6.01
CA ARG A 686 -9.30 5.40 -6.40
C ARG A 686 -9.18 6.44 -5.26
N GLY A 687 -8.19 6.29 -4.39
CA GLY A 687 -7.98 7.17 -3.23
C GLY A 687 -8.67 6.76 -1.94
N GLN A 688 -9.60 5.78 -1.98
CA GLN A 688 -10.45 5.41 -0.85
C GLN A 688 -9.94 4.19 -0.09
N ARG A 689 -9.96 4.25 1.25
CA ARG A 689 -9.82 3.06 2.09
C ARG A 689 -11.14 2.27 2.03
N ILE A 690 -11.15 1.19 1.27
CA ILE A 690 -12.28 0.27 1.17
C ILE A 690 -12.02 -0.93 2.07
N GLU A 691 -13.02 -1.26 2.87
CA GLU A 691 -13.11 -2.51 3.64
C GLU A 691 -13.88 -3.53 2.81
N LEU A 692 -13.22 -4.61 2.40
CA LEU A 692 -13.88 -5.65 1.61
C LEU A 692 -15.05 -6.30 2.38
N GLY A 693 -14.92 -6.38 3.71
CA GLY A 693 -15.98 -6.85 4.61
C GLY A 693 -17.25 -6.00 4.61
N GLU A 694 -17.18 -4.70 4.28
CA GLU A 694 -18.39 -3.86 4.17
C GLU A 694 -19.24 -4.32 2.99
N ILE A 695 -18.57 -4.55 1.86
CA ILE A 695 -19.19 -4.99 0.61
C ILE A 695 -19.74 -6.41 0.77
N GLU A 696 -18.95 -7.32 1.36
CA GLU A 696 -19.37 -8.69 1.68
C GLU A 696 -20.64 -8.73 2.56
N SER A 697 -20.73 -7.83 3.55
CA SER A 697 -21.89 -7.74 4.44
C SER A 697 -23.13 -7.22 3.72
N GLN A 698 -22.99 -6.22 2.85
CA GLN A 698 -24.12 -5.69 2.05
C GLN A 698 -24.58 -6.70 1.00
N LEU A 699 -23.65 -7.44 0.37
CA LEU A 699 -24.00 -8.55 -0.52
C LEU A 699 -24.86 -9.60 0.18
N LYS A 700 -24.47 -10.01 1.40
CA LYS A 700 -25.26 -10.93 2.23
C LYS A 700 -26.64 -10.38 2.58
N ALA A 701 -26.75 -9.08 2.86
CA ALA A 701 -28.02 -8.44 3.20
C ALA A 701 -28.97 -8.30 1.99
N VAL A 702 -28.41 -8.16 0.79
CA VAL A 702 -29.17 -8.03 -0.45
C VAL A 702 -29.53 -9.40 -1.06
N ALA A 703 -28.73 -10.43 -0.84
CA ALA A 703 -29.01 -11.78 -1.33
C ALA A 703 -30.34 -12.33 -0.78
N ARG A 704 -31.09 -13.07 -1.62
CA ARG A 704 -32.38 -13.69 -1.25
C ARG A 704 -32.21 -14.99 -0.45
N GLN A 705 -31.09 -15.66 -0.65
CA GLN A 705 -30.67 -16.86 0.07
C GLN A 705 -29.40 -16.56 0.88
N PRO A 706 -29.05 -17.37 1.89
CA PRO A 706 -27.88 -17.16 2.74
C PRO A 706 -26.57 -17.57 2.04
N TYR A 707 -26.33 -17.05 0.83
CA TYR A 707 -25.09 -17.27 0.10
C TYR A 707 -23.91 -16.66 0.85
N GLU A 708 -22.75 -17.33 0.75
CA GLU A 708 -21.50 -16.77 1.26
C GLU A 708 -20.76 -16.05 0.14
N PHE A 709 -20.27 -14.85 0.45
CA PHE A 709 -19.55 -13.98 -0.48
C PHE A 709 -18.13 -13.69 0.02
N CYS A 710 -17.19 -13.64 -0.91
CA CYS A 710 -15.83 -13.15 -0.69
C CYS A 710 -15.54 -12.05 -1.73
N VAL A 711 -15.15 -10.86 -1.30
CA VAL A 711 -14.81 -9.77 -2.21
C VAL A 711 -13.31 -9.56 -2.20
N GLU A 712 -12.71 -9.42 -3.38
CA GLU A 712 -11.28 -9.14 -3.55
C GLU A 712 -11.05 -8.03 -4.58
N VAL A 713 -9.86 -7.46 -4.50
CA VAL A 713 -9.34 -6.60 -5.55
C VAL A 713 -8.41 -7.39 -6.44
N VAL A 714 -8.71 -7.37 -7.73
CA VAL A 714 -7.97 -8.10 -8.74
C VAL A 714 -7.35 -7.10 -9.70
N VAL A 715 -6.06 -7.22 -9.96
CA VAL A 715 -5.43 -6.60 -11.13
C VAL A 715 -5.46 -7.65 -12.24
N PRO A 716 -6.27 -7.45 -13.29
CA PRO A 716 -6.38 -8.43 -14.38
C PRO A 716 -5.04 -8.62 -15.09
N LYS A 717 -4.87 -9.77 -15.75
CA LYS A 717 -3.64 -10.10 -16.47
C LYS A 717 -3.32 -9.05 -17.55
N GLY A 718 -2.09 -8.54 -17.50
CA GLY A 718 -1.59 -7.53 -18.44
C GLY A 718 -1.90 -6.08 -18.05
N GLU A 719 -2.60 -5.86 -16.93
CA GLU A 719 -2.98 -4.54 -16.45
C GLU A 719 -2.10 -4.06 -15.28
N THR A 720 -2.13 -2.76 -15.01
CA THR A 720 -1.41 -2.11 -13.90
C THR A 720 -2.28 -1.91 -12.67
N ALA A 721 -1.69 -1.59 -11.52
CA ALA A 721 -2.41 -1.48 -10.25
C ALA A 721 -3.54 -0.42 -10.24
N ASP A 722 -3.46 0.62 -11.08
CA ASP A 722 -4.54 1.61 -11.27
C ASP A 722 -5.77 1.07 -12.02
N LYS A 723 -5.63 -0.10 -12.65
CA LYS A 723 -6.70 -0.84 -13.35
C LYS A 723 -7.31 -1.95 -12.53
N ALA A 724 -7.01 -1.98 -11.23
CA ALA A 724 -7.60 -2.90 -10.30
C ALA A 724 -9.13 -2.80 -10.29
N VAL A 725 -9.81 -3.94 -10.20
CA VAL A 725 -11.27 -4.07 -10.15
C VAL A 725 -11.70 -4.79 -8.88
N LEU A 726 -12.88 -4.42 -8.36
CA LEU A 726 -13.54 -5.18 -7.31
C LEU A 726 -14.26 -6.38 -7.93
N VAL A 727 -14.02 -7.55 -7.36
CA VAL A 727 -14.59 -8.82 -7.77
C VAL A 727 -15.27 -9.45 -6.56
N ALA A 728 -16.50 -9.95 -6.74
CA ALA A 728 -17.21 -10.75 -5.75
C ALA A 728 -17.24 -12.21 -6.20
N PHE A 729 -16.84 -13.11 -5.32
CA PHE A 729 -17.00 -14.55 -5.47
C PHE A 729 -18.19 -15.00 -4.61
N VAL A 730 -19.02 -15.89 -5.14
CA VAL A 730 -20.21 -16.42 -4.46
C VAL A 730 -20.21 -17.94 -4.50
N ALA A 731 -20.33 -18.59 -3.33
CA ALA A 731 -20.47 -20.03 -3.26
C ALA A 731 -21.94 -20.43 -3.49
N LEU A 732 -22.17 -21.30 -4.49
CA LEU A 732 -23.49 -21.77 -4.91
C LEU A 732 -23.71 -23.27 -4.70
N GLY A 733 -22.66 -24.02 -4.32
CA GLY A 733 -22.77 -25.45 -4.04
C GLY A 733 -23.44 -25.75 -2.70
N SER A 734 -24.12 -26.90 -2.60
CA SER A 734 -24.55 -27.46 -1.31
C SER A 734 -23.35 -28.05 -0.58
N ALA A 735 -23.19 -27.76 0.72
CA ALA A 735 -22.01 -28.06 1.56
C ALA A 735 -21.51 -29.54 1.65
N TYR A 736 -21.97 -30.45 0.78
CA TYR A 736 -21.55 -31.84 0.71
C TYR A 736 -21.45 -32.32 -0.75
N THR A 737 -20.35 -32.01 -1.42
CA THR A 737 -19.87 -32.80 -2.56
C THR A 737 -18.39 -33.10 -2.35
N ASP A 738 -18.02 -34.37 -2.52
CA ASP A 738 -16.68 -34.90 -2.24
C ASP A 738 -15.57 -34.12 -2.95
N ASN A 739 -14.42 -34.02 -2.28
CA ASN A 739 -13.18 -33.34 -2.68
C ASN A 739 -12.59 -33.84 -4.02
N GLU A 740 -13.26 -33.60 -5.14
CA GLU A 740 -12.58 -33.58 -6.43
C GLU A 740 -11.74 -32.29 -6.50
N ILE A 741 -10.44 -32.45 -6.69
CA ILE A 741 -9.49 -31.36 -6.89
C ILE A 741 -9.84 -30.70 -8.23
N CYS A 742 -10.70 -29.69 -8.22
CA CYS A 742 -10.91 -28.87 -9.41
C CYS A 742 -9.65 -28.02 -9.66
N GLU A 743 -9.10 -28.07 -10.88
CA GLU A 743 -7.92 -27.27 -11.29
C GLU A 743 -8.16 -25.74 -11.20
N SER A 744 -9.43 -25.31 -11.28
CA SER A 744 -9.88 -23.92 -11.10
C SER A 744 -10.98 -23.85 -10.05
N ALA A 745 -10.89 -22.90 -9.11
CA ALA A 745 -11.97 -22.68 -8.13
C ALA A 745 -13.13 -21.90 -8.77
N ILE A 746 -12.83 -21.02 -9.74
CA ILE A 746 -13.82 -20.25 -10.49
C ILE A 746 -14.52 -21.17 -11.48
N SER A 747 -15.83 -21.34 -11.30
CA SER A 747 -16.69 -22.18 -12.14
C SER A 747 -17.30 -21.36 -13.28
N SER A 748 -17.55 -22.01 -14.42
CA SER A 748 -18.33 -21.37 -15.50
C SER A 748 -19.79 -21.19 -15.04
N PRO A 749 -20.45 -20.04 -15.33
CA PRO A 749 -21.88 -19.85 -15.08
C PRO A 749 -22.75 -20.99 -15.65
N GLU A 750 -22.37 -21.58 -16.77
CA GLU A 750 -23.11 -22.68 -17.44
C GLU A 750 -23.21 -23.96 -16.60
N GLN A 751 -22.39 -24.10 -15.56
CA GLN A 751 -22.39 -25.25 -14.65
C GLN A 751 -23.50 -25.17 -13.59
N PHE A 752 -24.22 -24.04 -13.49
CA PHE A 752 -25.24 -23.79 -12.47
C PHE A 752 -26.62 -23.62 -13.09
N ASP A 753 -27.66 -23.90 -12.30
CA ASP A 753 -29.05 -23.64 -12.70
C ASP A 753 -29.28 -22.14 -12.92
N GLN A 754 -29.86 -21.79 -14.08
CA GLN A 754 -30.08 -20.40 -14.47
C GLN A 754 -31.01 -19.64 -13.50
N GLY A 755 -31.95 -20.33 -12.85
CA GLY A 755 -32.80 -19.78 -11.80
C GLY A 755 -32.00 -19.39 -10.55
N ILE A 756 -31.01 -20.19 -10.16
CA ILE A 756 -30.08 -19.85 -9.06
C ILE A 756 -29.27 -18.60 -9.44
N LEU A 757 -28.74 -18.53 -10.66
CA LEU A 757 -27.96 -17.36 -11.10
C LEU A 757 -28.79 -16.07 -11.11
N VAL A 758 -30.03 -16.15 -11.58
CA VAL A 758 -30.99 -15.03 -11.56
C VAL A 758 -31.37 -14.65 -10.12
N ASP A 759 -31.48 -15.61 -9.21
CA ASP A 759 -31.72 -15.35 -7.79
C ASP A 759 -30.56 -14.63 -7.11
N VAL A 760 -29.33 -15.05 -7.43
CA VAL A 760 -28.09 -14.47 -6.89
C VAL A 760 -27.85 -13.06 -7.41
N LEU A 761 -28.12 -12.77 -8.68
CA LEU A 761 -27.83 -11.46 -9.28
C LEU A 761 -29.02 -10.51 -9.38
N GLY A 762 -30.26 -11.02 -9.33
CA GLY A 762 -31.45 -10.25 -9.63
C GLY A 762 -31.55 -8.98 -8.79
N HIS A 763 -31.33 -7.82 -9.41
CA HIS A 763 -31.34 -6.49 -8.80
C HIS A 763 -30.27 -6.28 -7.70
N VAL A 764 -29.23 -7.12 -7.61
CA VAL A 764 -28.19 -6.96 -6.58
C VAL A 764 -27.47 -5.62 -6.73
N GLU A 765 -27.06 -5.26 -7.94
CA GLU A 765 -26.39 -3.98 -8.20
C GLU A 765 -27.27 -2.78 -7.81
N GLU A 766 -28.54 -2.80 -8.21
CA GLU A 766 -29.52 -1.74 -7.88
C GLU A 766 -29.67 -1.58 -6.36
N ARG A 767 -29.82 -2.70 -5.65
CA ARG A 767 -29.98 -2.71 -4.18
C ARG A 767 -28.69 -2.36 -3.45
N LEU A 768 -27.52 -2.71 -3.99
CA LEU A 768 -26.23 -2.23 -3.46
C LEU A 768 -26.10 -0.72 -3.68
N ALA A 769 -26.50 -0.20 -4.84
CA ALA A 769 -26.44 1.23 -5.16
C ALA A 769 -27.36 2.09 -4.27
N GLU A 770 -28.38 1.50 -3.64
CA GLU A 770 -29.20 2.19 -2.63
C GLU A 770 -28.43 2.51 -1.34
N THR A 771 -27.38 1.75 -1.02
CA THR A 771 -26.70 1.81 0.29
C THR A 771 -25.20 2.10 0.21
N LEU A 772 -24.54 1.67 -0.87
CA LEU A 772 -23.11 1.81 -1.11
C LEU A 772 -22.82 2.86 -2.18
N PRO A 773 -21.78 3.70 -1.99
CA PRO A 773 -21.24 4.50 -3.07
C PRO A 773 -20.80 3.64 -4.27
N ALA A 774 -20.95 4.18 -5.49
CA ALA A 774 -20.67 3.44 -6.73
C ALA A 774 -19.25 2.83 -6.83
N PHE A 775 -18.26 3.43 -6.18
CA PHE A 775 -16.88 2.91 -6.18
C PHE A 775 -16.69 1.65 -5.30
N MET A 776 -17.68 1.28 -4.48
CA MET A 776 -17.66 0.09 -3.63
C MET A 776 -18.43 -1.11 -4.24
N ILE A 777 -19.14 -0.92 -5.35
CA ILE A 777 -19.93 -1.99 -5.97
C ILE A 777 -18.98 -2.90 -6.79
N PRO A 778 -18.97 -4.23 -6.54
CA PRO A 778 -18.19 -5.17 -7.34
C PRO A 778 -18.54 -5.12 -8.83
N ARG A 779 -17.53 -5.22 -9.69
CA ARG A 779 -17.69 -5.20 -11.15
C ARG A 779 -18.06 -6.57 -11.72
N PHE A 780 -17.47 -7.62 -11.16
CA PHE A 780 -17.67 -9.00 -11.60
C PHE A 780 -18.14 -9.87 -10.43
N PHE A 781 -19.01 -10.83 -10.74
CA PHE A 781 -19.57 -11.80 -9.81
C PHE A 781 -19.26 -13.20 -10.32
N PHE A 782 -18.38 -13.92 -9.63
CA PHE A 782 -17.95 -15.26 -10.02
C PHE A 782 -18.62 -16.33 -9.18
N PRO A 783 -19.30 -17.31 -9.80
CA PRO A 783 -19.84 -18.43 -9.07
C PRO A 783 -18.72 -19.43 -8.75
N LEU A 784 -18.77 -19.96 -7.54
CA LEU A 784 -17.95 -21.07 -7.08
C LEU A 784 -18.88 -22.20 -6.63
N GLN A 785 -18.46 -23.45 -6.78
CA GLN A 785 -19.11 -24.54 -6.07
C GLN A 785 -18.89 -24.38 -4.55
N HIS A 786 -17.63 -24.26 -4.15
CA HIS A 786 -17.21 -24.08 -2.75
C HIS A 786 -16.06 -23.08 -2.65
N PHE A 787 -15.88 -22.43 -1.50
CA PHE A 787 -14.69 -21.62 -1.27
C PHE A 787 -13.46 -22.52 -1.06
N PRO A 788 -12.31 -22.24 -1.73
CA PRO A 788 -11.07 -22.86 -1.35
C PRO A 788 -10.72 -22.41 0.07
N VAL A 789 -10.30 -23.35 0.93
CA VAL A 789 -9.94 -23.07 2.33
C VAL A 789 -8.44 -23.29 2.56
N THR A 790 -7.87 -22.49 3.45
CA THR A 790 -6.52 -22.70 4.00
C THR A 790 -6.51 -23.92 4.91
N SER A 791 -5.32 -24.40 5.30
CA SER A 791 -5.16 -25.45 6.33
C SER A 791 -5.82 -25.11 7.67
N SER A 792 -6.08 -23.83 7.93
CA SER A 792 -6.79 -23.33 9.11
C SER A 792 -8.32 -23.29 8.98
N GLY A 793 -8.88 -23.69 7.83
CA GLY A 793 -10.32 -23.66 7.55
C GLY A 793 -10.89 -22.30 7.12
N LYS A 794 -10.05 -21.25 7.03
CA LYS A 794 -10.46 -19.93 6.50
C LYS A 794 -10.45 -19.90 4.98
N ILE A 795 -11.32 -19.12 4.34
CA ILE A 795 -11.29 -18.85 2.89
C ILE A 795 -9.87 -18.44 2.46
N ALA A 796 -9.32 -19.16 1.49
CA ALA A 796 -8.04 -18.91 0.86
C ALA A 796 -8.15 -17.77 -0.18
N ARG A 797 -8.42 -16.56 0.31
CA ARG A 797 -8.60 -15.33 -0.49
C ARG A 797 -7.49 -15.11 -1.54
N LYS A 798 -6.24 -15.45 -1.18
CA LYS A 798 -5.07 -15.35 -2.07
C LYS A 798 -5.23 -16.19 -3.35
N ILE A 799 -5.74 -17.43 -3.22
CA ILE A 799 -5.94 -18.34 -4.37
C ILE A 799 -6.99 -17.76 -5.33
N LEU A 800 -8.12 -17.29 -4.80
CA LEU A 800 -9.18 -16.66 -5.60
C LEU A 800 -8.67 -15.43 -6.34
N ARG A 801 -7.92 -14.57 -5.64
CA ARG A 801 -7.32 -13.37 -6.21
C ARG A 801 -6.30 -13.70 -7.30
N GLU A 802 -5.46 -14.70 -7.10
CA GLU A 802 -4.44 -15.12 -8.08
C GLU A 802 -5.07 -15.76 -9.32
N GLN A 803 -6.09 -16.61 -9.16
CA GLN A 803 -6.83 -17.18 -10.30
C GLN A 803 -7.51 -16.09 -11.13
N ALA A 804 -8.19 -15.14 -10.48
CA ALA A 804 -8.79 -14.02 -11.20
C ALA A 804 -7.72 -13.08 -11.82
N ALA A 805 -6.57 -12.89 -11.17
CA ALA A 805 -5.47 -12.06 -11.70
C ALA A 805 -4.77 -12.70 -12.92
N GLN A 806 -4.88 -14.02 -13.10
CA GLN A 806 -4.38 -14.72 -14.30
C GLN A 806 -5.30 -14.54 -15.52
N MET A 807 -6.49 -14.00 -15.34
CA MET A 807 -7.48 -13.78 -16.39
C MET A 807 -7.40 -12.34 -16.93
N SER A 808 -7.59 -12.18 -18.23
CA SER A 808 -7.80 -10.85 -18.82
C SER A 808 -9.17 -10.28 -18.42
N VAL A 809 -9.37 -8.97 -18.61
CA VAL A 809 -10.67 -8.32 -18.35
C VAL A 809 -11.82 -8.99 -19.12
N LEU A 810 -11.54 -9.51 -20.33
CA LEU A 810 -12.53 -10.18 -21.17
C LEU A 810 -12.90 -11.55 -20.60
N GLN A 811 -11.90 -12.35 -20.22
CA GLN A 811 -12.13 -13.65 -19.59
C GLN A 811 -12.89 -13.52 -18.26
N LEU A 812 -12.55 -12.50 -17.45
CA LEU A 812 -13.29 -12.16 -16.24
C LEU A 812 -14.74 -11.80 -16.52
N ALA A 813 -15.03 -11.13 -17.63
CA ALA A 813 -16.40 -10.77 -17.97
C ALA A 813 -17.22 -11.96 -18.48
N GLU A 814 -16.62 -12.86 -19.25
CA GLU A 814 -17.27 -14.09 -19.74
C GLU A 814 -17.66 -15.03 -18.61
N LEU A 815 -16.81 -15.15 -17.58
CA LEU A 815 -17.07 -16.00 -16.41
C LEU A 815 -17.98 -15.33 -15.36
N SER A 816 -18.30 -14.05 -15.50
CA SER A 816 -19.13 -13.33 -14.54
C SER A 816 -20.63 -13.63 -14.77
N LEU A 817 -21.39 -13.82 -13.70
CA LEU A 817 -22.81 -14.20 -13.72
C LEU A 817 -23.77 -13.26 -14.51
N GLY A 818 -23.31 -12.07 -14.94
CA GLY A 818 -24.17 -10.99 -15.43
C GLY A 818 -24.14 -10.76 -16.95
N SER A 819 -23.58 -11.66 -17.76
CA SER A 819 -23.67 -11.54 -19.23
C SER A 819 -25.12 -11.76 -19.69
N VAL A 820 -25.93 -10.69 -19.63
CA VAL A 820 -27.32 -10.67 -20.15
C VAL A 820 -27.28 -10.83 -21.67
N GLU A 821 -28.29 -11.50 -22.22
CA GLU A 821 -28.54 -11.60 -23.65
C GLU A 821 -28.40 -10.22 -24.33
N LYS A 822 -27.50 -10.11 -25.31
CA LYS A 822 -27.09 -8.84 -25.90
C LYS A 822 -28.20 -8.31 -26.81
N LYS A 823 -28.91 -7.27 -26.36
CA LYS A 823 -29.90 -6.59 -27.19
C LYS A 823 -29.24 -5.90 -28.40
N GLU A 824 -29.78 -6.16 -29.59
CA GLU A 824 -29.34 -5.52 -30.83
C GLU A 824 -29.48 -3.98 -30.80
N LEU A 825 -28.57 -3.32 -31.50
CA LEU A 825 -28.54 -1.85 -31.62
C LEU A 825 -29.57 -1.36 -32.65
N GLN A 826 -30.29 -0.31 -32.30
CA GLN A 826 -31.42 0.22 -33.05
C GLN A 826 -31.11 1.53 -33.77
N SER A 827 -30.12 2.33 -33.32
CA SER A 827 -29.80 3.64 -33.92
C SER A 827 -28.35 3.79 -34.37
N ASP A 828 -28.10 4.73 -35.28
CA ASP A 828 -26.74 5.06 -35.74
C ASP A 828 -25.88 5.66 -34.62
N MET A 829 -26.49 6.44 -33.72
CA MET A 829 -25.80 6.97 -32.54
C MET A 829 -25.36 5.84 -31.60
N GLU A 830 -26.18 4.80 -31.41
CA GLU A 830 -25.78 3.62 -30.64
C GLU A 830 -24.58 2.91 -31.29
N ARG A 831 -24.58 2.75 -32.62
CA ARG A 831 -23.45 2.11 -33.34
C ARG A 831 -22.17 2.94 -33.23
N TYR A 832 -22.30 4.26 -33.36
CA TYR A 832 -21.18 5.17 -33.17
C TYR A 832 -20.64 5.12 -31.74
N LEU A 833 -21.50 5.23 -30.72
CA LEU A 833 -21.08 5.12 -29.32
C LEU A 833 -20.43 3.77 -29.03
N ARG A 834 -20.95 2.67 -29.58
CA ARG A 834 -20.33 1.35 -29.46
C ARG A 834 -18.92 1.35 -30.03
N SER A 835 -18.71 1.95 -31.21
CA SER A 835 -17.38 2.04 -31.82
C SER A 835 -16.38 2.82 -30.94
N VAL A 836 -16.84 3.89 -30.29
CA VAL A 836 -16.02 4.68 -29.36
C VAL A 836 -15.74 3.90 -28.08
N TRP A 837 -16.74 3.18 -27.56
CA TRP A 837 -16.58 2.31 -26.40
C TRP A 837 -15.57 1.20 -26.68
N VAL A 838 -15.64 0.52 -27.82
CA VAL A 838 -14.69 -0.51 -28.25
C VAL A 838 -13.25 0.02 -28.20
N GLN A 839 -13.01 1.18 -28.80
CA GLN A 839 -11.68 1.81 -28.82
C GLN A 839 -11.19 2.21 -27.43
N LEU A 840 -12.09 2.76 -26.60
CA LEU A 840 -11.73 3.29 -25.28
C LEU A 840 -11.58 2.20 -24.21
N LEU A 841 -12.38 1.15 -24.31
CA LEU A 841 -12.42 0.04 -23.37
C LEU A 841 -11.45 -1.08 -23.74
N GLY A 842 -11.05 -1.19 -25.01
CA GLY A 842 -10.20 -2.26 -25.52
C GLY A 842 -10.92 -3.61 -25.58
N VAL A 843 -12.24 -3.60 -25.84
CA VAL A 843 -13.09 -4.81 -25.88
C VAL A 843 -13.64 -5.05 -27.28
N PRO A 844 -13.89 -6.32 -27.69
CA PRO A 844 -14.49 -6.64 -28.98
C PRO A 844 -15.85 -5.96 -29.19
N GLU A 845 -16.24 -5.71 -30.44
CA GLU A 845 -17.51 -5.04 -30.74
C GLU A 845 -18.74 -5.84 -30.31
N ASP A 846 -18.69 -7.16 -30.48
CA ASP A 846 -19.77 -8.09 -30.10
C ASP A 846 -19.95 -8.20 -28.57
N PHE A 847 -19.00 -7.66 -27.80
CA PHE A 847 -19.07 -7.63 -26.34
C PHE A 847 -20.04 -6.55 -25.80
N ILE A 848 -20.44 -5.58 -26.64
CA ILE A 848 -21.25 -4.42 -26.22
C ILE A 848 -22.60 -4.40 -26.95
N GLY A 849 -23.69 -4.60 -26.19
CA GLY A 849 -25.08 -4.46 -26.61
C GLY A 849 -25.75 -3.17 -26.10
N ALA A 850 -26.98 -2.90 -26.57
CA ALA A 850 -27.67 -1.62 -26.33
C ALA A 850 -28.01 -1.33 -24.85
N ASN A 851 -28.17 -2.38 -24.04
CA ASN A 851 -28.49 -2.28 -22.60
C ASN A 851 -27.27 -2.44 -21.69
N ASP A 852 -26.07 -2.62 -22.26
CA ASP A 852 -24.87 -2.74 -21.43
C ASP A 852 -24.55 -1.40 -20.76
N SER A 853 -24.28 -1.46 -19.46
CA SER A 853 -23.79 -0.33 -18.68
C SER A 853 -22.31 -0.11 -18.99
N PHE A 854 -21.95 1.14 -19.29
CA PHE A 854 -20.57 1.57 -19.53
C PHE A 854 -19.64 1.07 -18.43
N PHE A 855 -20.06 1.16 -17.17
CA PHE A 855 -19.26 0.75 -16.03
C PHE A 855 -19.07 -0.78 -15.92
N ARG A 856 -20.04 -1.58 -16.38
CA ARG A 856 -19.94 -3.06 -16.38
C ARG A 856 -18.95 -3.55 -17.44
N VAL A 857 -19.05 -3.03 -18.66
CA VAL A 857 -18.15 -3.40 -19.76
C VAL A 857 -16.72 -2.85 -19.62
N GLY A 858 -16.48 -2.06 -18.57
CA GLY A 858 -15.14 -1.64 -18.14
C GLY A 858 -14.84 -0.17 -18.16
N GLY A 859 -15.88 0.64 -18.35
CA GLY A 859 -15.88 2.05 -18.06
C GLY A 859 -15.67 2.31 -16.57
N ASP A 860 -15.09 3.45 -16.27
CA ASP A 860 -15.01 4.03 -14.94
C ASP A 860 -15.16 5.55 -15.09
N SER A 861 -15.14 6.29 -13.99
CA SER A 861 -15.22 7.76 -14.05
C SER A 861 -14.10 8.35 -14.92
N LEU A 862 -12.93 7.73 -14.99
CA LEU A 862 -11.80 8.19 -15.80
C LEU A 862 -12.05 7.98 -17.30
N LYS A 863 -12.57 6.82 -17.67
CA LYS A 863 -12.99 6.53 -19.04
C LYS A 863 -14.22 7.34 -19.42
N ALA A 864 -15.12 7.67 -18.49
CA ALA A 864 -16.23 8.59 -18.77
C ALA A 864 -15.72 9.98 -19.18
N ILE A 865 -14.67 10.48 -18.52
CA ILE A 865 -14.00 11.73 -18.91
C ILE A 865 -13.37 11.61 -20.30
N LYS A 866 -12.64 10.52 -20.57
CA LYS A 866 -12.04 10.29 -21.90
C LYS A 866 -13.10 10.12 -23.00
N LEU A 867 -14.21 9.48 -22.69
CA LEU A 867 -15.37 9.34 -23.58
C LEU A 867 -15.93 10.73 -23.91
N PHE A 868 -16.19 11.57 -22.90
CA PHE A 868 -16.60 12.96 -23.11
C PHE A 868 -15.61 13.72 -24.00
N GLN A 869 -14.31 13.67 -23.69
CA GLN A 869 -13.28 14.35 -24.48
C GLN A 869 -13.25 13.88 -25.94
N ARG A 870 -13.45 12.58 -26.18
CA ARG A 870 -13.51 12.01 -27.54
C ARG A 870 -14.76 12.45 -28.28
N LEU A 871 -15.93 12.35 -27.65
CA LEU A 871 -17.20 12.78 -28.24
C LEU A 871 -17.16 14.26 -28.62
N ARG A 872 -16.56 15.09 -27.76
CA ARG A 872 -16.41 16.52 -28.03
C ARG A 872 -15.55 16.81 -29.26
N ARG A 873 -14.47 16.05 -29.48
CA ARG A 873 -13.63 16.17 -30.69
C ARG A 873 -14.39 15.78 -31.96
N ASP A 874 -15.31 14.84 -31.83
CA ASP A 874 -16.12 14.33 -32.94
C ASP A 874 -17.40 15.15 -33.15
N GLY A 875 -17.57 16.28 -32.45
CA GLY A 875 -18.70 17.21 -32.64
C GLY A 875 -19.94 16.89 -31.80
N TYR A 876 -19.82 16.04 -30.78
CA TYR A 876 -20.93 15.64 -29.91
C TYR A 876 -20.76 16.13 -28.47
N ASN A 877 -21.88 16.35 -27.79
CA ASN A 877 -21.94 16.73 -26.38
C ASN A 877 -22.66 15.66 -25.56
N LEU A 878 -21.95 15.08 -24.61
CA LEU A 878 -22.50 14.17 -23.61
C LEU A 878 -21.70 14.32 -22.32
N ASN A 879 -22.16 15.17 -21.42
CA ASN A 879 -21.44 15.51 -20.19
C ASN A 879 -21.24 14.27 -19.27
N VAL A 880 -20.17 14.29 -18.47
CA VAL A 880 -19.81 13.15 -17.60
C VAL A 880 -20.88 12.85 -16.56
N THR A 881 -21.59 13.88 -16.06
CA THR A 881 -22.69 13.72 -15.11
C THR A 881 -23.88 12.93 -15.70
N SER A 882 -24.18 13.12 -16.98
CA SER A 882 -25.22 12.39 -17.73
C SER A 882 -24.79 10.95 -18.00
N ILE A 883 -23.51 10.71 -18.26
CA ILE A 883 -22.94 9.36 -18.39
C ILE A 883 -23.12 8.59 -17.07
N VAL A 884 -22.85 9.23 -15.93
CA VAL A 884 -23.00 8.61 -14.61
C VAL A 884 -24.48 8.37 -14.28
N ALA A 885 -25.36 9.33 -14.57
CA ALA A 885 -26.79 9.23 -14.29
C ALA A 885 -27.54 8.24 -15.21
N ALA A 886 -27.05 8.05 -16.44
CA ALA A 886 -27.69 7.22 -17.46
C ALA A 886 -26.63 6.37 -18.19
N PRO A 887 -26.11 5.32 -17.52
CA PRO A 887 -24.87 4.64 -17.91
C PRO A 887 -25.02 3.59 -19.03
N THR A 888 -26.23 3.30 -19.51
CA THR A 888 -26.39 2.31 -20.60
C THR A 888 -26.15 2.93 -21.96
N LEU A 889 -25.66 2.13 -22.92
CA LEU A 889 -25.36 2.61 -24.27
C LEU A 889 -26.56 3.30 -24.93
N SER A 890 -27.76 2.70 -24.83
CA SER A 890 -29.00 3.28 -25.37
C SER A 890 -29.49 4.54 -24.64
N GLN A 891 -29.18 4.69 -23.35
CA GLN A 891 -29.46 5.92 -22.61
C GLN A 891 -28.50 7.04 -23.03
N MET A 892 -27.21 6.73 -23.14
CA MET A 892 -26.21 7.68 -23.62
C MET A 892 -26.51 8.15 -25.03
N ALA A 893 -26.92 7.25 -25.93
CA ALA A 893 -27.30 7.61 -27.29
C ALA A 893 -28.45 8.62 -27.34
N ARG A 894 -29.45 8.48 -26.44
CA ARG A 894 -30.57 9.42 -26.33
C ARG A 894 -30.17 10.77 -25.74
N ASN A 895 -29.19 10.79 -24.84
CA ASN A 895 -28.73 12.00 -24.16
C ASN A 895 -27.58 12.71 -24.91
N CYS A 896 -27.05 12.10 -25.96
CA CYS A 896 -25.97 12.66 -26.77
C CYS A 896 -26.56 13.63 -27.80
N SER A 897 -26.11 14.88 -27.81
CA SER A 897 -26.50 15.89 -28.78
C SER A 897 -25.33 16.30 -29.66
N LEU A 898 -25.60 16.94 -30.80
CA LEU A 898 -24.55 17.66 -31.53
C LEU A 898 -24.09 18.87 -30.69
N LEU A 899 -22.82 19.24 -30.83
CA LEU A 899 -22.32 20.54 -30.36
C LEU A 899 -22.84 21.63 -31.31
N ASP A 900 -23.42 22.67 -30.72
CA ASP A 900 -23.79 23.90 -31.44
C ASP A 900 -22.58 24.64 -32.01
#